data_AF-A0A927CLS4-F1
#
_entry.id   AF-A0A927CLS4-F1
#
_cell.length_a   1.000
_cell.length_b   1.000
_cell.length_c   1.000
_cell.angle_alpha   90.00
_cell.angle_beta   90.00
_cell.angle_gamma   90.00
#
_symmetry.space_group_name_H-M   'P 1'
#
loop_
_entity.id
_entity.type
_entity.pdbx_description
1 polymer ?
#
loop_
_entity_poly.entity_id
_entity_poly.type
_entity_poly.pdbx_seq_one_letter_code
_entity_poly.pdbx_strand_id
1 'polypeptide(L)'
;MRKFTISAAAMIILASWPCTGVGAATADFKDVPDTSPYYAYIRDLKTLGIADGIAEGVYGPKQTLTRAQFAKFVSVAFQLKDQGGPAPFPDIRDHWAAAHVRAAYQAGIVNGTSDTTFSPNEPVKREEASAMVWRYAQKQGLAPGGALNFSVKPNTWAAEGVSGIIAHGWYGPDVTQHSDVWSYRPRDAMTREEAAALIDQSMNEMTGSHSTDGVTSSLPPGSVPYGSMAILRAAQPGATVYYTTDGSDPRTSSTRKPYTAPIPILKGLQLKTYAVYHPAPGKTEASRVSVYEYEDMAVSPPGPSAGLYDPLENFERMKTRANMYIAADHPAAFGGDAKRLARTSTAPGSILYHTKYDIASVLFYSYFFTGVELEKSKVFASADGKTYKEIQVKVYAAGNPSGDWQQYAYEASSVPAGMRYLKIELHGAAKSWSPQLSRVSINRSTASVDIHSTRSAESLQIELSSADQGARIYYRKDNAPAFQPYTGPFRLTGYSVLESYAVKDGLEPSPIRKTKLNGSDNVQVDRFGQLKSAIFPEKVTSEQQLQADAVTDASYYAGLTPPSGRDRFGGLAGSAAKYGLRKKGFFAIQQMGSRKVMTTPDGNLFFSLGVNGLTANETFTMVKGREELFESIPSIREEYKSAYNGTAHFSFYLANKYRKTGVVPTEHAIYSEAAGRIKKWGFNSAGGFSPDKYGSANNLPYVRMLPLSGMSWAKLDGLSLFDIFAPDAAAKIDMAFAKAVKPSKDDPMLIGYFIDNEYDFHKFYSHVPKLKASEAAIKARLVKRLKDKYQDLDKFNSEWQTNFKSFSDLNEAELPIKTSAAWRDMDAFFRYYLETFYGTVSRLYRKYDPNHLLLGDRWLTTPFHNEKFRSVMAEVEGKYVDVISINYYSYNLDSELLKEVYAKSGGKPILISEFGFGTTEQGLEPLLTNSALNQLQRGTRYRNYVEAAASLDNVVGAHVFNYVDQAALGRYWEGYSGERYNSGLVNVADRPYKEYLKEVMATNNDIYKVLLGERATFHYDFSQK
;
A
#
# COMPACT_ATOMS: atom_id res chain seq x y z
N MET A 1 -22.68 -31.27 -22.92
CA MET A 1 -21.90 -30.07 -23.26
C MET A 1 -20.50 -30.24 -22.71
N ARG A 2 -19.49 -30.08 -23.56
CA ARG A 2 -18.08 -30.46 -23.34
C ARG A 2 -17.43 -29.57 -22.26
N LYS A 3 -16.81 -30.21 -21.27
CA LYS A 3 -15.89 -29.59 -20.30
C LYS A 3 -14.47 -29.68 -20.88
N PHE A 4 -13.79 -28.54 -21.02
CA PHE A 4 -12.37 -28.51 -21.33
C PHE A 4 -11.58 -28.33 -20.03
N THR A 5 -10.72 -29.31 -19.74
CA THR A 5 -9.67 -29.30 -18.73
C THR A 5 -8.43 -28.59 -19.27
N ILE A 6 -7.89 -27.63 -18.51
CA ILE A 6 -6.55 -27.05 -18.73
C ILE A 6 -5.62 -27.65 -17.68
N SER A 7 -4.58 -28.36 -18.14
CA SER A 7 -3.52 -28.91 -17.30
C SER A 7 -2.53 -27.82 -16.89
N ALA A 8 -2.30 -27.68 -15.59
CA ALA A 8 -1.19 -26.94 -15.00
C ALA A 8 -0.13 -27.94 -14.53
N ALA A 9 1.12 -27.79 -14.99
CA ALA A 9 2.29 -28.37 -14.34
C ALA A 9 3.58 -27.69 -14.84
N ALA A 10 4.20 -26.89 -13.97
CA ALA A 10 5.65 -26.70 -13.94
C ALA A 10 6.05 -26.34 -12.50
N MET A 11 6.57 -27.34 -11.78
CA MET A 11 7.15 -27.23 -10.44
C MET A 11 8.40 -26.33 -10.48
N ILE A 12 8.47 -25.37 -9.55
CA ILE A 12 9.69 -24.64 -9.23
C ILE A 12 10.37 -25.39 -8.08
N ILE A 13 11.54 -25.99 -8.35
CA ILE A 13 12.44 -26.55 -7.34
C ILE A 13 13.41 -25.44 -6.93
N LEU A 14 13.33 -24.99 -5.68
CA LEU A 14 14.29 -24.10 -5.04
C LEU A 14 15.47 -24.93 -4.52
N ALA A 15 16.60 -24.88 -5.21
CA ALA A 15 17.88 -25.37 -4.70
C ALA A 15 18.75 -24.18 -4.29
N SER A 16 18.96 -24.05 -2.98
CA SER A 16 19.87 -23.10 -2.34
C SER A 16 21.31 -23.62 -2.39
N TRP A 17 22.20 -22.96 -3.14
CA TRP A 17 23.66 -23.16 -3.07
C TRP A 17 24.39 -21.86 -2.73
N PRO A 18 25.54 -21.94 -2.03
CA PRO A 18 26.15 -20.84 -1.30
C PRO A 18 26.81 -19.81 -2.23
N CYS A 19 26.78 -18.57 -1.76
CA CYS A 19 27.45 -17.41 -2.32
C CYS A 19 28.97 -17.64 -2.39
N THR A 20 29.49 -17.93 -3.57
CA THR A 20 30.90 -17.73 -3.92
C THR A 20 30.96 -16.63 -4.96
N GLY A 21 31.68 -15.56 -4.64
CA GLY A 21 31.86 -14.42 -5.53
C GLY A 21 32.54 -14.84 -6.82
N VAL A 22 31.83 -14.68 -7.93
CA VAL A 22 32.43 -14.58 -9.26
C VAL A 22 32.16 -13.16 -9.73
N GLY A 23 33.23 -12.38 -9.84
CA GLY A 23 33.17 -11.03 -10.37
C GLY A 23 32.52 -11.01 -11.74
N ALA A 24 31.58 -10.08 -11.93
CA ALA A 24 31.09 -9.74 -13.25
C ALA A 24 32.25 -9.18 -14.08
N ALA A 25 32.69 -9.93 -15.08
CA ALA A 25 33.59 -9.43 -16.12
C ALA A 25 32.95 -9.74 -17.48
N THR A 26 32.03 -8.88 -17.93
CA THR A 26 31.75 -8.77 -19.36
C THR A 26 32.84 -7.87 -19.93
N ALA A 27 33.92 -8.45 -20.43
CA ALA A 27 34.93 -7.67 -21.14
C ALA A 27 34.34 -7.19 -22.48
N ASP A 28 33.97 -5.91 -22.53
CA ASP A 28 33.92 -5.14 -23.77
C ASP A 28 35.27 -5.27 -24.49
N PHE A 29 35.24 -5.19 -25.82
CA PHE A 29 36.48 -5.24 -26.59
C PHE A 29 37.34 -4.03 -26.23
N LYS A 30 38.52 -4.27 -25.67
CA LYS A 30 39.44 -3.23 -25.17
C LYS A 30 39.87 -2.25 -26.27
N ASP A 31 39.88 -2.71 -27.51
CA ASP A 31 40.23 -1.95 -28.71
C ASP A 31 39.02 -1.31 -29.41
N VAL A 32 37.83 -1.36 -28.79
CA VAL A 32 36.62 -0.66 -29.26
C VAL A 32 36.02 0.10 -28.06
N PRO A 33 36.55 1.28 -27.72
CA PRO A 33 35.99 2.10 -26.64
C PRO A 33 34.57 2.57 -27.00
N ASP A 34 33.76 2.91 -26.00
CA ASP A 34 32.39 3.43 -26.18
C ASP A 34 32.34 4.77 -26.94
N THR A 35 33.44 5.51 -26.97
CA THR A 35 33.65 6.69 -27.82
C THR A 35 33.89 6.37 -29.30
N SER A 36 34.10 5.10 -29.66
CA SER A 36 34.26 4.70 -31.06
C SER A 36 32.96 4.92 -31.82
N PRO A 37 33.00 5.54 -33.01
CA PRO A 37 31.79 5.76 -33.80
C PRO A 37 31.21 4.45 -34.38
N TYR A 38 31.95 3.33 -34.27
CA TYR A 38 31.49 1.98 -34.62
C TYR A 38 31.09 1.12 -33.42
N TYR A 39 31.19 1.64 -32.18
CA TYR A 39 30.97 0.84 -30.96
C TYR A 39 29.62 0.12 -30.95
N ALA A 40 28.54 0.83 -31.33
CA ALA A 40 27.20 0.27 -31.33
C ALA A 40 27.06 -0.93 -32.29
N TYR A 41 27.48 -0.76 -33.55
CA TYR A 41 27.39 -1.83 -34.56
C TYR A 41 28.17 -3.07 -34.17
N ILE A 42 29.38 -2.89 -33.62
CA ILE A 42 30.25 -3.98 -33.20
C ILE A 42 29.66 -4.72 -31.98
N ARG A 43 29.13 -3.99 -31.01
CA ARG A 43 28.45 -4.56 -29.84
C ARG A 43 27.23 -5.37 -30.26
N ASP A 44 26.44 -4.86 -31.20
CA ASP A 44 25.19 -5.48 -31.64
C ASP A 44 25.46 -6.80 -32.37
N LEU A 45 26.42 -6.83 -33.31
CA LEU A 45 26.84 -8.08 -33.97
C LEU A 45 27.46 -9.11 -33.02
N LYS A 46 28.21 -8.68 -32.00
CA LYS A 46 28.74 -9.58 -30.95
C LYS A 46 27.61 -10.23 -30.17
N THR A 47 26.62 -9.42 -29.77
CA THR A 47 25.45 -9.86 -29.00
C THR A 47 24.62 -10.88 -29.76
N LEU A 48 24.50 -10.69 -31.07
CA LEU A 48 23.77 -11.58 -31.97
C LEU A 48 24.56 -12.83 -32.40
N GLY A 49 25.81 -12.98 -31.93
CA GLY A 49 26.68 -14.10 -32.31
C GLY A 49 27.13 -14.08 -33.77
N ILE A 50 27.02 -12.91 -34.42
CA ILE A 50 27.40 -12.72 -35.84
C ILE A 50 28.90 -12.46 -35.94
N ALA A 51 29.44 -11.60 -35.07
CA ALA A 51 30.85 -11.24 -35.07
C ALA A 51 31.52 -11.58 -33.72
N ASP A 52 32.43 -12.55 -33.76
CA ASP A 52 33.29 -12.89 -32.63
C ASP A 52 34.56 -12.01 -32.61
N GLY A 53 35.19 -11.87 -31.45
CA GLY A 53 36.52 -11.24 -31.33
C GLY A 53 37.63 -12.08 -31.96
N ILE A 54 38.75 -11.44 -32.31
CA ILE A 54 39.94 -12.12 -32.84
C ILE A 54 40.82 -12.71 -31.73
N ALA A 55 40.67 -12.21 -30.51
CA ALA A 55 41.29 -12.72 -29.29
C ALA A 55 40.44 -12.30 -28.08
N GLU A 56 40.75 -12.83 -26.90
CA GLU A 56 40.05 -12.47 -25.67
C GLU A 56 40.11 -10.95 -25.43
N GLY A 57 38.94 -10.31 -25.43
CA GLY A 57 38.83 -8.86 -25.25
C GLY A 57 39.34 -8.01 -26.41
N VAL A 58 39.58 -8.56 -27.60
CA VAL A 58 40.05 -7.82 -28.79
C VAL A 58 39.16 -8.09 -30.01
N TYR A 59 38.60 -7.04 -30.63
CA TYR A 59 37.76 -7.15 -31.83
C TYR A 59 38.56 -7.07 -33.14
N GLY A 60 39.58 -6.24 -33.20
CA GLY A 60 40.34 -5.89 -34.41
C GLY A 60 39.56 -5.01 -35.39
N PRO A 61 39.00 -3.84 -35.02
CA PRO A 61 38.06 -3.08 -35.85
C PRO A 61 38.62 -2.69 -37.23
N LYS A 62 39.92 -2.36 -37.30
CA LYS A 62 40.61 -1.97 -38.54
C LYS A 62 41.16 -3.14 -39.37
N GLN A 63 41.03 -4.39 -38.90
CA GLN A 63 41.49 -5.55 -39.68
C GLN A 63 40.53 -5.84 -40.82
N THR A 64 41.07 -6.24 -41.97
CA THR A 64 40.29 -6.64 -43.15
C THR A 64 39.65 -8.00 -42.96
N LEU A 65 38.43 -8.19 -43.46
CA LEU A 65 37.74 -9.49 -43.48
C LEU A 65 38.11 -10.31 -44.71
N THR A 66 38.21 -11.63 -44.56
CA THR A 66 38.23 -12.54 -45.71
C THR A 66 36.82 -12.74 -46.28
N ARG A 67 36.72 -13.15 -47.54
CA ARG A 67 35.45 -13.53 -48.19
C ARG A 67 34.69 -14.59 -47.41
N ALA A 68 35.38 -15.57 -46.82
CA ALA A 68 34.75 -16.58 -45.97
C ALA A 68 34.19 -16.01 -44.65
N GLN A 69 34.90 -15.09 -44.01
CA GLN A 69 34.42 -14.45 -42.78
C GLN A 69 33.20 -13.57 -43.03
N PHE A 70 33.19 -12.82 -44.14
CA PHE A 70 32.02 -12.02 -44.50
C PHE A 70 30.82 -12.89 -44.93
N ALA A 71 31.06 -14.02 -45.63
CA ALA A 71 30.02 -15.00 -45.92
C ALA A 71 29.42 -15.61 -44.63
N LYS A 72 30.23 -15.86 -43.59
CA LYS A 72 29.72 -16.22 -42.25
C LYS A 72 28.81 -15.12 -41.70
N PHE A 73 29.26 -13.85 -41.73
CA PHE A 73 28.46 -12.74 -41.20
C PHE A 73 27.09 -12.67 -41.87
N VAL A 74 27.05 -12.70 -43.20
CA VAL A 74 25.80 -12.67 -44.00
C VAL A 74 24.94 -13.91 -43.73
N SER A 75 25.53 -15.10 -43.67
CA SER A 75 24.80 -16.34 -43.40
C SER A 75 24.14 -16.35 -42.03
N VAL A 76 24.83 -15.88 -40.98
CA VAL A 76 24.28 -15.82 -39.63
C VAL A 76 23.27 -14.68 -39.50
N ALA A 77 23.62 -13.48 -39.99
CA ALA A 77 22.78 -12.29 -40.00
C ALA A 77 21.39 -12.53 -40.60
N PHE A 78 21.35 -13.21 -41.75
CA PHE A 78 20.12 -13.47 -42.50
C PHE A 78 19.58 -14.89 -42.30
N GLN A 79 20.09 -15.61 -41.29
CA GLN A 79 19.65 -16.95 -40.90
C GLN A 79 19.58 -17.96 -42.06
N LEU A 80 20.56 -17.88 -42.98
CA LEU A 80 20.62 -18.74 -44.15
C LEU A 80 20.94 -20.17 -43.73
N LYS A 81 20.16 -21.13 -44.24
CA LYS A 81 20.34 -22.55 -43.95
C LYS A 81 21.02 -23.25 -45.11
N ASP A 82 22.06 -24.02 -44.82
CA ASP A 82 22.64 -24.98 -45.76
C ASP A 82 21.62 -26.09 -46.00
N GLN A 83 21.11 -26.19 -47.22
CA GLN A 83 20.10 -27.18 -47.60
C GLN A 83 20.72 -28.55 -48.00
N GLY A 84 22.06 -28.68 -47.93
CA GLY A 84 22.78 -29.84 -48.48
C GLY A 84 22.92 -29.77 -50.01
N GLY A 85 23.94 -30.44 -50.56
CA GLY A 85 24.31 -30.42 -51.99
C GLY A 85 25.61 -29.66 -52.30
N PRO A 86 26.27 -29.91 -53.44
CA PRO A 86 27.56 -29.30 -53.77
C PRO A 86 27.40 -27.82 -54.19
N ALA A 87 28.23 -26.93 -53.67
CA ALA A 87 28.55 -25.67 -54.34
C ALA A 87 29.68 -25.94 -55.36
N PRO A 88 29.76 -25.21 -56.49
CA PRO A 88 30.73 -25.47 -57.55
C PRO A 88 32.16 -25.05 -57.19
N PHE A 89 32.48 -24.90 -55.90
CA PHE A 89 33.75 -24.37 -55.39
C PHE A 89 34.56 -25.47 -54.69
N PRO A 90 35.52 -26.14 -55.34
CA PRO A 90 36.35 -27.15 -54.70
C PRO A 90 37.24 -26.57 -53.60
N ASP A 91 37.58 -25.28 -53.67
CA ASP A 91 38.46 -24.58 -52.74
C ASP A 91 37.85 -24.30 -51.36
N ILE A 92 36.56 -24.62 -51.15
CA ILE A 92 35.92 -24.57 -49.83
C ILE A 92 35.68 -25.94 -49.19
N ARG A 93 35.99 -27.06 -49.87
CA ARG A 93 35.57 -28.42 -49.46
C ARG A 93 35.90 -28.75 -48.00
N ASP A 94 37.13 -28.42 -47.57
CA ASP A 94 37.64 -28.68 -46.23
C ASP A 94 37.78 -27.38 -45.39
N HIS A 95 37.13 -26.30 -45.81
CA HIS A 95 37.22 -24.99 -45.16
C HIS A 95 36.19 -24.83 -44.03
N TRP A 96 36.57 -24.18 -42.92
CA TRP A 96 35.67 -23.99 -41.76
C TRP A 96 34.35 -23.28 -42.11
N ALA A 97 34.38 -22.40 -43.11
CA ALA A 97 33.22 -21.64 -43.59
C ALA A 97 32.39 -22.37 -44.65
N ALA A 98 32.69 -23.64 -44.99
CA ALA A 98 32.08 -24.35 -46.10
C ALA A 98 30.54 -24.32 -46.06
N ALA A 99 29.95 -24.55 -44.88
CA ALA A 99 28.50 -24.51 -44.70
C ALA A 99 27.90 -23.11 -44.92
N HIS A 100 28.57 -22.06 -44.43
CA HIS A 100 28.11 -20.68 -44.61
C HIS A 100 28.20 -20.23 -46.07
N VAL A 101 29.29 -20.59 -46.76
CA VAL A 101 29.46 -20.28 -48.18
C VAL A 101 28.43 -21.05 -49.03
N ARG A 102 28.18 -22.33 -48.75
CA ARG A 102 27.13 -23.10 -49.41
C ARG A 102 25.74 -22.49 -49.19
N ALA A 103 25.38 -22.17 -47.96
CA ALA A 103 24.09 -21.56 -47.63
C ALA A 103 23.88 -20.24 -48.37
N ALA A 104 24.91 -19.38 -48.40
CA ALA A 104 24.83 -18.11 -49.11
C ALA A 104 24.81 -18.28 -50.64
N TYR A 105 25.50 -19.29 -51.19
CA TYR A 105 25.48 -19.58 -52.63
C TYR A 105 24.12 -20.12 -53.07
N GLN A 106 23.56 -21.07 -52.32
CA GLN A 106 22.23 -21.64 -52.56
C GLN A 106 21.13 -20.58 -52.44
N ALA A 107 21.29 -19.60 -51.55
CA ALA A 107 20.39 -18.45 -51.45
C ALA A 107 20.53 -17.45 -52.60
N GLY A 108 21.54 -17.59 -53.47
CA GLY A 108 21.85 -16.67 -54.58
C GLY A 108 22.45 -15.34 -54.12
N ILE A 109 23.12 -15.34 -52.96
CA ILE A 109 23.67 -14.14 -52.31
C ILE A 109 25.15 -13.97 -52.64
N VAL A 110 25.91 -15.07 -52.65
CA VAL A 110 27.34 -15.07 -53.03
C VAL A 110 27.57 -15.78 -54.36
N ASN A 111 28.56 -15.30 -55.10
CA ASN A 111 29.12 -15.95 -56.30
C ASN A 111 30.63 -16.18 -56.07
N GLY A 112 31.22 -17.08 -56.86
CA GLY A 112 32.66 -17.28 -56.88
C GLY A 112 33.43 -16.13 -57.53
N THR A 113 34.74 -16.12 -57.37
CA THR A 113 35.66 -15.29 -58.17
C THR A 113 35.81 -15.83 -59.60
N SER A 114 35.45 -17.10 -59.80
CA SER A 114 35.16 -17.74 -61.10
C SER A 114 33.98 -18.71 -60.94
N ASP A 115 33.57 -19.36 -62.02
CA ASP A 115 32.53 -20.39 -62.00
C ASP A 115 32.86 -21.57 -61.07
N THR A 116 34.15 -21.80 -60.79
CA THR A 116 34.63 -22.95 -60.01
C THR A 116 35.46 -22.59 -58.77
N THR A 117 35.63 -21.31 -58.44
CA THR A 117 36.50 -20.88 -57.32
C THR A 117 35.80 -19.82 -56.46
N PHE A 118 35.79 -19.99 -55.13
CA PHE A 118 35.21 -19.00 -54.21
C PHE A 118 36.23 -17.98 -53.67
N SER A 119 37.50 -18.39 -53.54
CA SER A 119 38.60 -17.66 -52.90
C SER A 119 38.32 -17.32 -51.42
N PRO A 120 38.12 -18.31 -50.53
CA PRO A 120 37.67 -18.08 -49.14
C PRO A 120 38.62 -17.25 -48.27
N ASN A 121 39.92 -17.30 -48.56
CA ASN A 121 40.97 -16.65 -47.76
C ASN A 121 41.37 -15.25 -48.28
N GLU A 122 40.90 -14.85 -49.46
CA GLU A 122 41.18 -13.53 -50.01
C GLU A 122 40.39 -12.44 -49.25
N PRO A 123 40.94 -11.23 -49.06
CA PRO A 123 40.21 -10.10 -48.50
C PRO A 123 38.96 -9.79 -49.32
N VAL A 124 37.82 -9.59 -48.66
CA VAL A 124 36.59 -9.15 -49.34
C VAL A 124 36.67 -7.65 -49.61
N LYS A 125 36.40 -7.25 -50.86
CA LYS A 125 36.31 -5.83 -51.23
C LYS A 125 34.97 -5.25 -50.83
N ARG A 126 34.92 -3.94 -50.57
CA ARG A 126 33.68 -3.22 -50.24
C ARG A 126 32.61 -3.42 -51.31
N GLU A 127 32.95 -3.39 -52.60
CA GLU A 127 32.00 -3.65 -53.68
C GLU A 127 31.45 -5.09 -53.71
N GLU A 128 32.27 -6.07 -53.32
CA GLU A 128 31.85 -7.47 -53.22
C GLU A 128 30.88 -7.67 -52.06
N ALA A 129 31.19 -7.11 -50.89
CA ALA A 129 30.33 -7.15 -49.72
C ALA A 129 28.99 -6.45 -49.94
N SER A 130 29.03 -5.27 -50.60
CA SER A 130 27.84 -4.52 -50.98
C SER A 130 26.95 -5.34 -51.89
N ALA A 131 27.53 -5.97 -52.92
CA ALA A 131 26.79 -6.82 -53.84
C ALA A 131 26.17 -8.05 -53.15
N MET A 132 26.86 -8.65 -52.17
CA MET A 132 26.30 -9.77 -51.40
C MET A 132 25.09 -9.34 -50.58
N VAL A 133 25.21 -8.30 -49.76
CA VAL A 133 24.09 -7.80 -48.94
C VAL A 133 22.94 -7.31 -49.83
N TRP A 134 23.24 -6.64 -50.94
CA TRP A 134 22.23 -6.13 -51.85
C TRP A 134 21.44 -7.24 -52.57
N ARG A 135 22.08 -8.33 -52.99
CA ARG A 135 21.36 -9.48 -53.60
C ARG A 135 20.34 -10.09 -52.63
N TYR A 136 20.65 -10.09 -51.34
CA TYR A 136 19.66 -10.49 -50.33
C TYR A 136 18.53 -9.46 -50.24
N ALA A 137 18.85 -8.17 -50.17
CA ALA A 137 17.87 -7.07 -50.13
C ALA A 137 16.88 -7.08 -51.31
N GLN A 138 17.38 -7.34 -52.52
CA GLN A 138 16.53 -7.46 -53.70
C GLN A 138 15.53 -8.61 -53.60
N LYS A 139 15.95 -9.73 -53.00
CA LYS A 139 15.04 -10.85 -52.73
C LYS A 139 13.99 -10.50 -51.65
N GLN A 140 14.24 -9.49 -50.83
CA GLN A 140 13.26 -8.91 -49.90
C GLN A 140 12.43 -7.78 -50.52
N GLY A 141 12.59 -7.49 -51.82
CA GLY A 141 11.76 -6.51 -52.55
C GLY A 141 12.26 -5.06 -52.48
N LEU A 142 13.49 -4.82 -52.02
CA LEU A 142 14.05 -3.47 -52.00
C LEU A 142 14.46 -3.01 -53.41
N ALA A 143 14.13 -1.75 -53.73
CA ALA A 143 14.42 -1.14 -55.02
C ALA A 143 15.79 -0.45 -55.01
N PRO A 144 16.59 -0.56 -56.09
CA PRO A 144 17.87 0.12 -56.17
C PRO A 144 17.70 1.64 -56.21
N GLY A 145 18.66 2.35 -55.63
CA GLY A 145 18.77 3.80 -55.78
C GLY A 145 19.10 4.21 -57.22
N GLY A 146 18.87 5.50 -57.53
CA GLY A 146 19.30 6.10 -58.80
C GLY A 146 20.82 6.08 -58.97
N ALA A 147 21.30 6.41 -60.17
CA ALA A 147 22.74 6.44 -60.46
C ALA A 147 23.48 7.44 -59.54
N LEU A 148 24.55 6.98 -58.87
CA LEU A 148 25.36 7.78 -57.96
C LEU A 148 26.77 8.04 -58.53
N ASN A 149 27.35 9.20 -58.19
CA ASN A 149 28.73 9.53 -58.52
C ASN A 149 29.66 9.14 -57.35
N PHE A 150 30.81 8.54 -57.68
CA PHE A 150 31.79 8.05 -56.71
C PHE A 150 33.19 8.58 -57.01
N SER A 151 33.98 8.82 -55.96
CA SER A 151 35.40 9.19 -56.10
C SER A 151 36.23 8.10 -56.79
N VAL A 152 35.87 6.84 -56.59
CA VAL A 152 36.37 5.67 -57.32
C VAL A 152 35.16 4.84 -57.75
N LYS A 153 35.04 4.54 -59.04
CA LYS A 153 33.86 3.83 -59.57
C LYS A 153 33.88 2.33 -59.23
N PRO A 154 32.73 1.76 -58.79
CA PRO A 154 32.60 0.31 -58.65
C PRO A 154 32.70 -0.37 -60.02
N ASN A 155 33.02 -1.66 -60.03
CA ASN A 155 32.84 -2.46 -61.24
C ASN A 155 31.38 -2.46 -61.69
N THR A 156 31.12 -2.58 -63.00
CA THR A 156 29.76 -2.57 -63.57
C THR A 156 28.85 -3.62 -62.93
N TRP A 157 29.37 -4.82 -62.63
CA TRP A 157 28.63 -5.89 -61.98
C TRP A 157 28.25 -5.61 -60.51
N ALA A 158 28.96 -4.69 -59.84
CA ALA A 158 28.74 -4.32 -58.43
C ALA A 158 28.05 -2.94 -58.28
N ALA A 159 27.92 -2.18 -59.37
CA ALA A 159 27.47 -0.79 -59.34
C ALA A 159 26.07 -0.62 -58.72
N GLU A 160 25.16 -1.54 -59.04
CA GLU A 160 23.80 -1.55 -58.47
C GLU A 160 23.83 -1.87 -56.97
N GLY A 161 24.65 -2.84 -56.55
CA GLY A 161 24.80 -3.21 -55.15
C GLY A 161 25.38 -2.11 -54.28
N VAL A 162 26.41 -1.42 -54.80
CA VAL A 162 26.98 -0.25 -54.13
C VAL A 162 25.99 0.91 -54.09
N SER A 163 25.26 1.18 -55.17
CA SER A 163 24.26 2.27 -55.18
C SER A 163 23.08 1.98 -54.26
N GLY A 164 22.65 0.72 -54.18
CA GLY A 164 21.59 0.25 -53.30
C GLY A 164 21.93 0.45 -51.82
N ILE A 165 23.09 -0.03 -51.36
CA ILE A 165 23.44 0.16 -49.95
C ILE A 165 23.62 1.63 -49.56
N ILE A 166 24.08 2.49 -50.49
CA ILE A 166 24.22 3.93 -50.23
C ILE A 166 22.85 4.60 -50.12
N ALA A 167 21.91 4.25 -51.00
CA ALA A 167 20.55 4.77 -50.97
C ALA A 167 19.82 4.43 -49.66
N HIS A 168 20.14 3.27 -49.06
CA HIS A 168 19.56 2.83 -47.80
C HIS A 168 20.39 3.20 -46.56
N GLY A 169 21.50 3.92 -46.73
CA GLY A 169 22.33 4.36 -45.60
C GLY A 169 23.11 3.24 -44.91
N TRP A 170 23.31 2.09 -45.56
CA TRP A 170 23.99 0.91 -45.00
C TRP A 170 25.51 1.02 -45.15
N TYR A 171 26.11 1.96 -44.42
CA TYR A 171 27.54 2.20 -44.39
C TYR A 171 28.00 2.82 -43.06
N GLY A 172 29.31 2.71 -42.82
CA GLY A 172 29.95 3.28 -41.65
C GLY A 172 30.12 4.80 -41.70
N PRO A 173 30.36 5.46 -40.55
CA PRO A 173 30.64 6.90 -40.44
C PRO A 173 31.88 7.37 -41.24
N ASP A 174 32.70 6.46 -41.78
CA ASP A 174 33.81 6.77 -42.68
C ASP A 174 33.37 7.23 -44.08
N VAL A 175 32.11 7.00 -44.45
CA VAL A 175 31.55 7.37 -45.74
C VAL A 175 30.88 8.74 -45.63
N THR A 176 31.34 9.66 -46.46
CA THR A 176 30.84 11.03 -46.53
C THR A 176 30.44 11.34 -47.97
N GLN A 177 29.57 12.33 -48.11
CA GLN A 177 29.17 12.88 -49.41
C GLN A 177 29.67 14.33 -49.48
N HIS A 178 30.46 14.63 -50.52
CA HIS A 178 30.87 15.99 -50.83
C HIS A 178 30.28 16.35 -52.20
N SER A 179 29.36 17.32 -52.21
CA SER A 179 28.49 17.61 -53.36
C SER A 179 27.70 16.35 -53.76
N ASP A 180 27.77 15.91 -55.02
CA ASP A 180 27.12 14.71 -55.53
C ASP A 180 28.04 13.47 -55.53
N VAL A 181 29.27 13.58 -55.00
CA VAL A 181 30.29 12.52 -55.04
C VAL A 181 30.44 11.81 -53.68
N TRP A 182 30.30 10.49 -53.68
CA TRP A 182 30.40 9.62 -52.49
C TRP A 182 31.81 9.05 -52.26
N SER A 183 32.27 9.06 -51.01
CA SER A 183 33.58 8.56 -50.59
C SER A 183 33.61 7.07 -50.20
N TYR A 184 32.81 6.22 -50.86
CA TYR A 184 32.61 4.82 -50.45
C TYR A 184 33.82 3.89 -50.65
N ARG A 185 34.76 4.24 -51.54
CA ARG A 185 35.98 3.46 -51.85
C ARG A 185 35.68 1.98 -52.20
N PRO A 186 34.87 1.70 -53.24
CA PRO A 186 34.38 0.35 -53.54
C PRO A 186 35.48 -0.71 -53.80
N ARG A 187 36.68 -0.28 -54.21
CA ARG A 187 37.80 -1.16 -54.57
C ARG A 187 38.65 -1.61 -53.38
N ASP A 188 38.49 -0.97 -52.23
CA ASP A 188 39.28 -1.26 -51.03
C ASP A 188 38.78 -2.54 -50.35
N ALA A 189 39.68 -3.22 -49.63
CA ALA A 189 39.32 -4.32 -48.75
C ALA A 189 38.48 -3.79 -47.57
N MET A 190 37.40 -4.49 -47.23
CA MET A 190 36.50 -4.07 -46.17
C MET A 190 37.03 -4.48 -44.79
N THR A 191 37.02 -3.53 -43.86
CA THR A 191 37.40 -3.76 -42.46
C THR A 191 36.24 -4.34 -41.65
N ARG A 192 36.55 -4.89 -40.48
CA ARG A 192 35.58 -5.50 -39.56
C ARG A 192 34.56 -4.49 -39.03
N GLU A 193 34.97 -3.27 -38.72
CA GLU A 193 34.06 -2.21 -38.27
C GLU A 193 33.10 -1.74 -39.38
N GLU A 194 33.58 -1.64 -40.62
CA GLU A 194 32.77 -1.27 -41.79
C GLU A 194 31.75 -2.36 -42.10
N ALA A 195 32.15 -3.63 -42.02
CA ALA A 195 31.26 -4.77 -42.16
C ALA A 195 30.20 -4.83 -41.05
N ALA A 196 30.56 -4.45 -39.82
CA ALA A 196 29.60 -4.38 -38.72
C ALA A 196 28.52 -3.33 -38.97
N ALA A 197 28.90 -2.13 -39.43
CA ALA A 197 27.94 -1.09 -39.79
C ALA A 197 27.01 -1.55 -40.93
N LEU A 198 27.58 -2.11 -42.01
CA LEU A 198 26.82 -2.61 -43.16
C LEU A 198 25.82 -3.71 -42.76
N ILE A 199 26.25 -4.71 -41.99
CA ILE A 199 25.38 -5.83 -41.59
C ILE A 199 24.33 -5.39 -40.57
N ASP A 200 24.70 -4.61 -39.56
CA ASP A 200 23.77 -4.14 -38.53
C ASP A 200 22.63 -3.31 -39.13
N GLN A 201 22.98 -2.31 -39.93
CA GLN A 201 22.00 -1.40 -40.53
C GLN A 201 21.10 -2.14 -41.55
N SER A 202 21.67 -3.03 -42.35
CA SER A 202 20.90 -3.80 -43.33
C SER A 202 19.98 -4.83 -42.66
N MET A 203 20.41 -5.48 -41.58
CA MET A 203 19.56 -6.36 -40.77
C MET A 203 18.39 -5.61 -40.13
N ASN A 204 18.66 -4.43 -39.56
CA ASN A 204 17.66 -3.58 -38.92
C ASN A 204 16.54 -3.20 -39.89
N GLU A 205 16.85 -3.01 -41.17
CA GLU A 205 15.86 -2.71 -42.20
C GLU A 205 15.14 -3.96 -42.75
N MET A 206 15.86 -5.08 -42.97
CA MET A 206 15.34 -6.23 -43.73
C MET A 206 14.65 -7.31 -42.90
N THR A 207 14.98 -7.49 -41.60
CA THR A 207 14.56 -8.69 -40.84
C THR A 207 13.41 -8.49 -39.85
N GLY A 208 13.06 -7.24 -39.52
CA GLY A 208 11.85 -6.90 -38.75
C GLY A 208 11.60 -7.64 -37.42
N SER A 209 12.58 -8.34 -36.82
CA SER A 209 12.35 -9.27 -35.71
C SER A 209 13.51 -9.32 -34.70
N HIS A 210 13.52 -8.38 -33.75
CA HIS A 210 13.14 -8.62 -32.35
C HIS A 210 13.24 -7.30 -31.56
N SER A 211 12.14 -6.95 -30.88
CA SER A 211 11.93 -5.82 -29.98
C SER A 211 11.71 -4.43 -30.63
N THR A 212 10.51 -3.89 -30.39
CA THR A 212 10.10 -2.47 -30.30
C THR A 212 9.47 -1.77 -31.52
N ASP A 213 8.15 -1.62 -31.46
CA ASP A 213 7.58 -0.34 -31.86
C ASP A 213 8.28 0.75 -31.02
N GLY A 214 8.79 1.78 -31.68
CA GLY A 214 9.43 2.92 -31.00
C GLY A 214 8.51 3.56 -29.95
N VAL A 215 9.08 4.42 -29.10
CA VAL A 215 8.28 5.18 -28.13
C VAL A 215 7.24 6.01 -28.89
N THR A 216 5.98 5.92 -28.46
CA THR A 216 4.88 6.69 -29.04
C THR A 216 4.66 7.98 -28.26
N SER A 217 4.29 9.05 -28.97
CA SER A 217 3.82 10.31 -28.37
C SER A 217 2.31 10.43 -28.48
N SER A 218 1.67 11.01 -27.47
CA SER A 218 0.23 11.32 -27.47
C SER A 218 -0.15 12.46 -28.42
N LEU A 219 0.81 13.24 -28.88
CA LEU A 219 0.60 14.35 -29.81
C LEU A 219 1.16 13.96 -31.20
N PRO A 220 0.39 14.18 -32.28
CA PRO A 220 0.91 13.99 -33.63
C PRO A 220 2.03 15.01 -33.91
N PRO A 221 3.05 14.66 -34.72
CA PRO A 221 4.03 15.63 -35.19
C PRO A 221 3.35 16.73 -36.03
N GLY A 222 3.94 17.92 -36.02
CA GLY A 222 3.45 19.12 -36.69
C GLY A 222 2.97 20.19 -35.70
N SER A 223 2.08 21.05 -36.17
CA SER A 223 1.55 22.20 -35.43
C SER A 223 0.64 21.78 -34.26
N VAL A 224 1.03 22.14 -33.04
CA VAL A 224 0.25 21.91 -31.80
C VAL A 224 0.01 23.22 -31.04
N PRO A 225 -1.08 23.35 -30.25
CA PRO A 225 -1.30 24.54 -29.42
C PRO A 225 -0.18 24.76 -28.40
N TYR A 226 0.19 26.02 -28.15
CA TYR A 226 1.13 26.39 -27.10
C TYR A 226 0.73 25.78 -25.75
N GLY A 227 1.72 25.15 -25.09
CA GLY A 227 1.59 24.48 -23.80
C GLY A 227 0.96 23.08 -23.85
N SER A 228 0.73 22.51 -25.04
CA SER A 228 0.31 21.12 -25.18
C SER A 228 1.32 20.17 -24.51
N MET A 229 0.84 19.10 -23.88
CA MET A 229 1.67 18.14 -23.16
C MET A 229 1.88 16.85 -23.97
N ALA A 230 3.12 16.59 -24.39
CA ALA A 230 3.49 15.33 -25.01
C ALA A 230 3.65 14.23 -23.94
N ILE A 231 2.83 13.19 -24.02
CA ILE A 231 2.92 12.00 -23.18
C ILE A 231 3.61 10.89 -23.96
N LEU A 232 4.72 10.40 -23.43
CA LEU A 232 5.48 9.31 -24.04
C LEU A 232 5.08 7.96 -23.48
N ARG A 233 4.97 6.95 -24.35
CA ARG A 233 4.65 5.57 -23.99
C ARG A 233 5.57 4.59 -24.72
N ALA A 234 6.24 3.74 -23.96
CA ALA A 234 6.94 2.60 -24.52
C ALA A 234 5.93 1.52 -24.94
N ALA A 235 6.24 0.78 -26.00
CA ALA A 235 5.47 -0.38 -26.42
C ALA A 235 5.55 -1.53 -25.39
N GLN A 236 6.71 -1.67 -24.72
CA GLN A 236 6.95 -2.69 -23.70
C GLN A 236 6.64 -2.17 -22.30
N PRO A 237 5.70 -2.79 -21.55
CA PRO A 237 5.46 -2.48 -20.15
C PRO A 237 6.73 -2.64 -19.30
N GLY A 238 7.00 -1.68 -18.41
CA GLY A 238 8.20 -1.69 -17.56
C GLY A 238 9.47 -1.16 -18.22
N ALA A 239 9.43 -0.78 -19.50
CA ALA A 239 10.55 -0.12 -20.15
C ALA A 239 10.72 1.33 -19.65
N THR A 240 11.97 1.75 -19.47
CA THR A 240 12.33 3.13 -19.14
C THR A 240 12.45 3.94 -20.41
N VAL A 241 11.65 4.99 -20.54
CA VAL A 241 11.70 5.91 -21.69
C VAL A 241 12.72 7.02 -21.43
N TYR A 242 13.54 7.31 -22.43
CA TYR A 242 14.49 8.42 -22.47
C TYR A 242 14.22 9.31 -23.67
N TYR A 243 14.53 10.59 -23.54
CA TYR A 243 14.34 11.55 -24.60
C TYR A 243 15.38 12.68 -24.61
N THR A 244 15.51 13.35 -25.74
CA THR A 244 16.28 14.58 -25.94
C THR A 244 15.39 15.63 -26.60
N THR A 245 15.61 16.89 -26.26
CA THR A 245 14.82 18.03 -26.77
C THR A 245 15.60 18.94 -27.72
N ASP A 246 16.85 18.60 -27.99
CA ASP A 246 17.79 19.35 -28.83
C ASP A 246 18.08 18.62 -30.17
N GLY A 247 17.34 17.55 -30.47
CA GLY A 247 17.54 16.73 -31.68
C GLY A 247 18.72 15.75 -31.63
N SER A 248 19.50 15.71 -30.55
CA SER A 248 20.58 14.73 -30.38
C SER A 248 20.03 13.32 -30.18
N ASP A 249 20.81 12.28 -30.49
CA ASP A 249 20.36 10.89 -30.33
C ASP A 249 20.29 10.52 -28.83
N PRO A 250 19.13 10.14 -28.27
CA PRO A 250 18.99 9.87 -26.85
C PRO A 250 19.77 8.63 -26.38
N ARG A 251 20.24 7.76 -27.29
CA ARG A 251 21.04 6.57 -26.93
C ARG A 251 22.45 6.93 -26.48
N THR A 252 23.01 8.01 -27.03
CA THR A 252 24.41 8.43 -26.82
C THR A 252 24.54 9.81 -26.21
N SER A 253 23.52 10.66 -26.32
CA SER A 253 23.60 12.05 -25.87
C SER A 253 23.70 12.19 -24.36
N SER A 254 24.56 13.10 -23.92
CA SER A 254 24.65 13.55 -22.52
C SER A 254 23.48 14.43 -22.11
N THR A 255 22.70 14.98 -23.06
CA THR A 255 21.52 15.78 -22.80
C THR A 255 20.25 14.94 -22.64
N ARG A 256 20.35 13.61 -22.73
CA ARG A 256 19.23 12.68 -22.53
C ARG A 256 18.60 12.86 -21.15
N LYS A 257 17.28 12.74 -21.09
CA LYS A 257 16.50 12.78 -19.84
C LYS A 257 15.62 11.55 -19.73
N PRO A 258 15.50 10.94 -18.52
CA PRO A 258 14.47 9.94 -18.29
C PRO A 258 13.09 10.62 -18.29
N TYR A 259 12.11 9.99 -18.93
CA TYR A 259 10.75 10.48 -18.98
C TYR A 259 10.02 10.22 -17.64
N THR A 260 9.83 11.27 -16.86
CA THR A 260 9.18 11.20 -15.53
C THR A 260 7.86 11.97 -15.44
N ALA A 261 7.60 12.86 -16.39
CA ALA A 261 6.37 13.64 -16.50
C ALA A 261 6.11 14.06 -17.96
N PRO A 262 4.86 14.39 -18.33
CA PRO A 262 4.54 14.92 -19.64
C PRO A 262 5.37 16.16 -20.00
N ILE A 263 5.77 16.26 -21.26
CA ILE A 263 6.70 17.30 -21.75
C ILE A 263 5.89 18.45 -22.36
N PRO A 264 5.98 19.69 -21.82
CA PRO A 264 5.27 20.83 -22.37
C PRO A 264 5.92 21.32 -23.68
N ILE A 265 5.11 21.53 -24.71
CA ILE A 265 5.51 22.14 -25.98
C ILE A 265 5.30 23.65 -25.88
N LEU A 266 6.39 24.39 -25.59
CA LEU A 266 6.36 25.85 -25.39
C LEU A 266 7.00 26.63 -26.54
N LYS A 267 7.55 25.93 -27.52
CA LYS A 267 8.20 26.44 -28.73
C LYS A 267 8.41 25.26 -29.68
N GLY A 268 8.77 25.56 -30.93
CA GLY A 268 9.31 24.56 -31.87
C GLY A 268 10.33 23.63 -31.21
N LEU A 269 10.06 22.31 -31.29
CA LEU A 269 10.78 21.27 -30.55
C LEU A 269 10.96 20.02 -31.42
N GLN A 270 12.20 19.59 -31.61
CA GLN A 270 12.49 18.24 -32.08
C GLN A 270 12.72 17.31 -30.88
N LEU A 271 11.79 16.38 -30.70
CA LEU A 271 11.81 15.40 -29.62
C LEU A 271 12.24 14.04 -30.18
N LYS A 272 13.41 13.56 -29.76
CA LYS A 272 13.85 12.18 -30.05
C LYS A 272 13.73 11.31 -28.82
N THR A 273 13.22 10.10 -28.99
CA THR A 273 12.86 9.23 -27.85
C THR A 273 13.24 7.79 -28.11
N TYR A 274 13.65 7.07 -27.08
CA TYR A 274 13.80 5.60 -27.11
C TYR A 274 13.47 5.00 -25.74
N ALA A 275 13.18 3.71 -25.71
CA ALA A 275 12.91 2.96 -24.49
C ALA A 275 13.98 1.90 -24.25
N VAL A 276 14.31 1.65 -22.99
CA VAL A 276 15.19 0.56 -22.57
C VAL A 276 14.40 -0.39 -21.68
N TYR A 277 14.41 -1.67 -22.03
CA TYR A 277 13.74 -2.73 -21.30
C TYR A 277 14.75 -3.77 -20.82
N HIS A 278 14.60 -4.23 -19.57
CA HIS A 278 15.47 -5.22 -18.97
C HIS A 278 14.66 -6.48 -18.62
N PRO A 279 14.44 -7.40 -19.58
CA PRO A 279 13.59 -8.58 -19.37
C PRO A 279 14.14 -9.56 -18.34
N ALA A 280 15.47 -9.57 -18.15
CA ALA A 280 16.16 -10.41 -17.19
C ALA A 280 17.51 -9.79 -16.81
N PRO A 281 18.11 -10.17 -15.67
CA PRO A 281 19.46 -9.71 -15.31
C PRO A 281 20.46 -9.98 -16.44
N GLY A 282 21.23 -8.95 -16.83
CA GLY A 282 22.20 -9.04 -17.93
C GLY A 282 21.61 -8.98 -19.34
N LYS A 283 20.28 -8.92 -19.50
CA LYS A 283 19.63 -8.71 -20.80
C LYS A 283 19.07 -7.30 -20.89
N THR A 284 19.41 -6.60 -21.96
CA THR A 284 18.91 -5.26 -22.25
C THR A 284 18.42 -5.22 -23.68
N GLU A 285 17.19 -4.78 -23.87
CA GLU A 285 16.59 -4.47 -25.16
C GLU A 285 16.36 -2.97 -25.24
N ALA A 286 16.62 -2.36 -26.40
CA ALA A 286 16.42 -0.94 -26.62
C ALA A 286 15.50 -0.73 -27.82
N SER A 287 14.67 0.30 -27.76
CA SER A 287 13.77 0.60 -28.86
C SER A 287 14.45 1.29 -30.04
N ARG A 288 13.82 1.24 -31.22
CA ARG A 288 14.12 2.23 -32.27
C ARG A 288 13.95 3.65 -31.71
N VAL A 289 14.73 4.59 -32.23
CA VAL A 289 14.57 6.02 -31.91
C VAL A 289 13.36 6.54 -32.68
N SER A 290 12.33 6.99 -31.97
CA SER A 290 11.24 7.75 -32.57
C SER A 290 11.60 9.23 -32.60
N VAL A 291 11.19 9.92 -33.67
CA VAL A 291 11.41 11.36 -33.86
C VAL A 291 10.05 12.04 -34.00
N TYR A 292 9.83 13.10 -33.24
CA TYR A 292 8.65 13.95 -33.30
C TYR A 292 9.09 15.40 -33.47
N GLU A 293 8.61 16.03 -34.54
CA GLU A 293 8.82 17.46 -34.78
C GLU A 293 7.54 18.19 -34.42
N TYR A 294 7.64 19.11 -33.46
CA TYR A 294 6.53 19.95 -33.05
C TYR A 294 6.79 21.38 -33.46
N GLU A 295 5.79 21.98 -34.07
CA GLU A 295 5.70 23.41 -34.29
C GLU A 295 4.64 23.96 -33.34
N ASP A 296 4.90 25.08 -32.67
CA ASP A 296 3.86 25.75 -31.92
C ASP A 296 3.00 26.59 -32.86
N MET A 297 1.67 26.44 -32.79
CA MET A 297 0.76 27.35 -33.47
C MET A 297 0.94 28.75 -32.85
N ALA A 298 1.68 29.58 -33.58
CA ALA A 298 2.36 30.77 -33.12
C ALA A 298 1.60 31.65 -32.11
N VAL A 299 2.24 31.87 -30.96
CA VAL A 299 2.22 33.15 -30.23
C VAL A 299 3.68 33.52 -30.01
N SER A 300 4.06 34.78 -30.24
CA SER A 300 5.44 35.23 -29.98
C SER A 300 5.88 34.80 -28.57
N PRO A 301 7.07 34.20 -28.39
CA PRO A 301 7.54 33.79 -27.08
C PRO A 301 7.50 34.99 -26.13
N PRO A 302 7.16 34.79 -24.85
CA PRO A 302 6.99 35.88 -23.90
C PRO A 302 8.25 36.73 -23.88
N GLY A 303 8.09 38.02 -24.16
CA GLY A 303 9.15 39.00 -23.98
C GLY A 303 9.62 39.04 -22.52
N PRO A 304 10.75 39.71 -22.24
CA PRO A 304 11.36 39.80 -20.91
C PRO A 304 10.46 40.38 -19.79
N SER A 305 9.22 40.79 -20.09
CA SER A 305 8.20 41.23 -19.11
C SER A 305 7.52 40.11 -18.31
N ALA A 306 7.72 38.83 -18.66
CA ALA A 306 6.91 37.71 -18.13
C ALA A 306 7.30 37.18 -16.72
N GLY A 307 8.12 37.89 -15.93
CA GLY A 307 8.51 37.42 -14.59
C GLY A 307 9.79 36.56 -14.56
N LEU A 308 10.15 36.02 -13.39
CA LEU A 308 11.41 35.33 -13.12
C LEU A 308 11.26 33.80 -13.20
N TYR A 309 12.19 33.16 -13.89
CA TYR A 309 12.41 31.70 -13.85
C TYR A 309 13.79 31.49 -13.22
N ASP A 310 13.96 30.50 -12.37
CA ASP A 310 15.25 30.12 -11.81
C ASP A 310 15.37 28.58 -11.81
N PRO A 311 16.22 28.01 -12.68
CA PRO A 311 16.47 26.57 -12.73
C PRO A 311 17.41 26.10 -11.61
N LEU A 312 17.90 27.00 -10.74
CA LEU A 312 18.74 26.66 -9.59
C LEU A 312 20.10 26.03 -9.93
N GLU A 313 20.59 26.31 -11.14
CA GLU A 313 21.90 25.88 -11.63
C GLU A 313 23.08 26.58 -10.94
N ASN A 314 22.80 27.75 -10.35
CA ASN A 314 23.72 28.60 -9.61
C ASN A 314 22.92 29.49 -8.62
N PHE A 315 23.60 30.40 -7.93
CA PHE A 315 22.98 31.30 -6.95
C PHE A 315 22.73 32.73 -7.47
N GLU A 316 22.99 33.00 -8.75
CA GLU A 316 23.09 34.38 -9.28
C GLU A 316 21.74 35.11 -9.31
N ARG A 317 20.63 34.36 -9.40
CA ARG A 317 19.28 34.92 -9.45
C ARG A 317 18.70 35.23 -8.06
N MET A 318 19.40 34.84 -7.00
CA MET A 318 18.97 35.03 -5.61
C MET A 318 19.60 36.30 -5.03
N LYS A 319 18.83 37.06 -4.24
CA LYS A 319 19.35 38.19 -3.45
C LYS A 319 20.25 37.70 -2.32
N THR A 320 19.78 36.72 -1.54
CA THR A 320 20.55 36.09 -0.47
C THR A 320 20.15 34.63 -0.29
N ARG A 321 21.01 33.86 0.39
CA ARG A 321 20.73 32.50 0.82
C ARG A 321 21.36 32.23 2.19
N ALA A 322 20.84 31.24 2.91
CA ALA A 322 21.42 30.76 4.17
C ALA A 322 21.24 29.25 4.28
N ASN A 323 22.30 28.55 4.71
CA ASN A 323 22.30 27.09 4.92
C ASN A 323 21.89 26.28 3.66
N MET A 324 22.34 26.71 2.47
CA MET A 324 22.03 26.08 1.17
C MET A 324 23.30 25.81 0.35
N TYR A 325 23.34 24.67 -0.35
CA TYR A 325 24.36 24.33 -1.34
C TYR A 325 23.72 23.76 -2.62
N ILE A 326 24.48 23.70 -3.72
CA ILE A 326 24.04 23.09 -4.98
C ILE A 326 24.43 21.61 -4.98
N ALA A 327 23.43 20.74 -4.98
CA ALA A 327 23.58 19.30 -5.15
C ALA A 327 23.56 18.96 -6.65
N ALA A 328 24.53 18.15 -7.10
CA ALA A 328 24.66 17.71 -8.50
C ALA A 328 24.82 16.18 -8.63
N ASP A 329 24.64 15.46 -7.53
CA ASP A 329 24.76 14.02 -7.45
C ASP A 329 23.53 13.31 -8.04
N HIS A 330 23.76 12.14 -8.63
CA HIS A 330 22.71 11.20 -9.08
C HIS A 330 21.52 11.84 -9.85
N PRO A 331 21.74 12.67 -10.89
CA PRO A 331 20.66 13.38 -11.59
C PRO A 331 19.55 12.46 -12.12
N ALA A 332 19.87 11.21 -12.46
CA ALA A 332 18.90 10.21 -12.87
C ALA A 332 17.81 9.92 -11.82
N ALA A 333 18.11 10.01 -10.51
CA ALA A 333 17.15 9.86 -9.42
C ALA A 333 16.18 11.04 -9.28
N PHE A 334 16.47 12.15 -9.98
CA PHE A 334 15.69 13.38 -9.95
C PHE A 334 15.14 13.72 -11.34
N GLY A 335 14.80 12.69 -12.12
CA GLY A 335 14.25 12.90 -13.47
C GLY A 335 15.23 13.56 -14.46
N GLY A 336 16.54 13.44 -14.23
CA GLY A 336 17.57 14.07 -15.03
C GLY A 336 17.84 15.53 -14.66
N ASP A 337 17.29 16.02 -13.55
CA ASP A 337 17.66 17.33 -12.98
C ASP A 337 19.15 17.30 -12.63
N ALA A 338 19.95 18.17 -13.24
CA ALA A 338 21.41 18.14 -13.06
C ALA A 338 21.85 18.85 -11.77
N LYS A 339 21.09 19.86 -11.32
CA LYS A 339 21.46 20.69 -10.17
C LYS A 339 20.25 21.16 -9.38
N ARG A 340 20.31 20.98 -8.07
CA ARG A 340 19.23 21.28 -7.13
C ARG A 340 19.80 22.01 -5.92
N LEU A 341 18.97 22.71 -5.16
CA LEU A 341 19.38 23.24 -3.87
C LEU A 341 19.01 22.30 -2.73
N ALA A 342 19.99 21.98 -1.89
CA ALA A 342 19.81 21.19 -0.67
C ALA A 342 20.35 21.96 0.54
N ARG A 343 19.94 21.55 1.75
CA ARG A 343 20.37 22.21 2.98
C ARG A 343 21.74 21.70 3.41
N THR A 344 22.60 22.61 3.87
CA THR A 344 23.94 22.23 4.36
C THR A 344 23.91 21.52 5.72
N SER A 345 22.80 21.64 6.46
CA SER A 345 22.58 20.98 7.76
C SER A 345 21.10 20.62 7.93
N THR A 346 20.74 19.97 9.04
CA THR A 346 19.34 19.65 9.37
C THR A 346 18.52 20.87 9.81
N ALA A 347 19.16 22.00 10.11
CA ALA A 347 18.46 23.27 10.34
C ALA A 347 17.71 23.72 9.06
N PRO A 348 16.68 24.57 9.16
CA PRO A 348 16.04 25.15 7.99
C PRO A 348 17.03 25.91 7.11
N GLY A 349 16.89 25.78 5.80
CA GLY A 349 17.65 26.55 4.81
C GLY A 349 16.75 27.59 4.15
N SER A 350 17.30 28.69 3.63
CA SER A 350 16.47 29.68 2.96
C SER A 350 17.13 30.34 1.76
N ILE A 351 16.29 30.73 0.80
CA ILE A 351 16.64 31.57 -0.33
C ILE A 351 15.70 32.76 -0.39
N LEU A 352 16.23 33.91 -0.83
CA LEU A 352 15.50 35.17 -0.95
C LEU A 352 15.63 35.71 -2.37
N TYR A 353 14.50 36.00 -3.00
CA TYR A 353 14.42 36.75 -4.25
C TYR A 353 13.98 38.19 -3.98
N HIS A 354 14.37 39.08 -4.89
CA HIS A 354 13.92 40.47 -4.94
C HIS A 354 13.61 40.84 -6.39
N THR A 355 12.41 41.34 -6.63
CA THR A 355 11.91 41.70 -7.96
C THR A 355 11.68 43.21 -8.07
N LYS A 356 11.83 43.75 -9.28
CA LYS A 356 11.48 45.16 -9.57
C LYS A 356 9.98 45.39 -9.73
N TYR A 357 9.21 44.31 -9.77
CA TYR A 357 7.78 44.25 -9.97
C TYR A 357 7.12 43.48 -8.83
N ASP A 358 5.82 43.65 -8.66
CA ASP A 358 5.06 42.95 -7.65
C ASP A 358 4.99 41.45 -7.98
N ILE A 359 5.18 40.62 -6.96
CA ILE A 359 5.02 39.18 -7.01
C ILE A 359 3.52 38.90 -6.86
N ALA A 360 2.91 38.41 -7.93
CA ALA A 360 1.51 38.03 -8.00
C ALA A 360 1.32 36.51 -7.90
N SER A 361 2.27 35.73 -8.42
CA SER A 361 2.24 34.26 -8.33
C SER A 361 3.63 33.65 -8.14
N VAL A 362 3.65 32.47 -7.52
CA VAL A 362 4.86 31.68 -7.25
C VAL A 362 4.56 30.21 -7.50
N LEU A 363 5.44 29.53 -8.25
CA LEU A 363 5.45 28.09 -8.42
C LEU A 363 6.88 27.58 -8.21
N PHE A 364 7.08 26.58 -7.36
CA PHE A 364 8.37 25.89 -7.25
C PHE A 364 8.19 24.40 -7.06
N TYR A 365 9.25 23.65 -7.37
CA TYR A 365 9.26 22.19 -7.24
C TYR A 365 10.35 21.74 -6.30
N SER A 366 10.06 20.71 -5.51
CA SER A 366 11.03 20.12 -4.61
C SER A 366 10.88 18.60 -4.54
N TYR A 367 12.01 17.90 -4.59
CA TYR A 367 12.09 16.45 -4.42
C TYR A 367 12.21 16.08 -2.95
N PHE A 368 11.44 15.09 -2.55
CA PHE A 368 11.48 14.49 -1.22
C PHE A 368 11.78 13.00 -1.34
N PHE A 369 12.63 12.52 -0.45
CA PHE A 369 12.94 11.10 -0.38
C PHE A 369 11.77 10.32 0.21
N THR A 370 11.40 9.22 -0.41
CA THR A 370 10.33 8.34 0.04
C THR A 370 10.73 7.70 1.38
N GLY A 371 9.78 7.63 2.32
CA GLY A 371 10.06 7.14 3.67
C GLY A 371 10.65 8.17 4.65
N VAL A 372 10.96 9.39 4.19
CA VAL A 372 11.19 10.55 5.06
C VAL A 372 9.88 11.33 5.20
N GLU A 373 9.61 11.86 6.40
CA GLU A 373 8.42 12.68 6.64
C GLU A 373 8.44 13.98 5.82
N LEU A 374 7.29 14.33 5.24
CA LEU A 374 7.10 15.52 4.41
C LEU A 374 6.90 16.76 5.31
N GLU A 375 7.99 17.37 5.78
CA GLU A 375 7.94 18.70 6.41
C GLU A 375 7.86 19.78 5.33
N LYS A 376 6.70 20.44 5.19
CA LYS A 376 6.44 21.39 4.10
C LYS A 376 7.35 22.62 4.19
N SER A 377 7.89 23.04 3.05
CA SER A 377 8.60 24.31 2.95
C SER A 377 7.65 25.48 3.18
N LYS A 378 8.13 26.51 3.88
CA LYS A 378 7.36 27.72 4.17
C LYS A 378 7.73 28.83 3.19
N VAL A 379 6.76 29.66 2.85
CA VAL A 379 6.96 30.75 1.91
C VAL A 379 6.52 32.06 2.54
N PHE A 380 7.38 33.06 2.44
CA PHE A 380 7.11 34.37 2.98
C PHE A 380 7.25 35.43 1.90
N ALA A 381 6.38 36.43 1.96
CA ALA A 381 6.42 37.60 1.10
C ALA A 381 6.64 38.87 1.92
N SER A 382 7.30 39.86 1.33
CA SER A 382 7.52 41.17 1.96
C SER A 382 7.50 42.29 0.93
N ALA A 383 6.98 43.45 1.32
CA ALA A 383 7.00 44.68 0.53
C ALA A 383 8.32 45.44 0.70
N ASP A 384 8.90 45.43 1.91
CA ASP A 384 10.05 46.26 2.30
C ASP A 384 11.36 45.46 2.46
N GLY A 385 11.29 44.12 2.44
CA GLY A 385 12.43 43.23 2.65
C GLY A 385 12.88 43.16 4.12
N LYS A 386 12.09 43.69 5.06
CA LYS A 386 12.35 43.67 6.51
C LYS A 386 11.27 42.87 7.24
N THR A 387 10.00 43.13 6.91
CA THR A 387 8.85 42.49 7.54
C THR A 387 8.29 41.42 6.63
N TYR A 388 8.41 40.15 7.03
CA TYR A 388 7.96 39.00 6.25
C TYR A 388 6.65 38.44 6.79
N LYS A 389 5.69 38.20 5.89
CA LYS A 389 4.44 37.50 6.19
C LYS A 389 4.42 36.17 5.47
N GLU A 390 4.05 35.11 6.18
CA GLU A 390 3.86 33.80 5.56
C GLU A 390 2.68 33.87 4.57
N ILE A 391 2.88 33.36 3.36
CA ILE A 391 1.84 33.20 2.35
C ILE A 391 1.51 31.71 2.23
N GLN A 392 0.21 31.40 2.12
CA GLN A 392 -0.24 30.03 1.98
C GLN A 392 0.03 29.51 0.56
N VAL A 393 0.60 28.31 0.48
CA VAL A 393 0.90 27.62 -0.78
C VAL A 393 0.15 26.30 -0.84
N LYS A 394 -0.46 26.01 -1.99
CA LYS A 394 -1.00 24.68 -2.30
C LYS A 394 0.18 23.75 -2.59
N VAL A 395 0.19 22.57 -1.99
CA VAL A 395 1.26 21.56 -2.17
C VAL A 395 0.66 20.26 -2.69
N TYR A 396 1.24 19.71 -3.75
CA TYR A 396 0.76 18.46 -4.35
C TYR A 396 1.90 17.71 -5.05
N ALA A 397 1.78 16.38 -5.09
CA ALA A 397 2.73 15.54 -5.82
C ALA A 397 2.69 15.88 -7.32
N ALA A 398 3.85 16.01 -7.93
CA ALA A 398 4.04 16.31 -9.34
C ALA A 398 4.88 15.21 -10.01
N GLY A 399 4.54 14.87 -11.25
CA GLY A 399 5.21 13.82 -12.01
C GLY A 399 5.09 12.43 -11.38
N ASN A 400 5.83 11.48 -11.94
CA ASN A 400 5.99 10.14 -11.38
C ASN A 400 7.21 10.08 -10.45
N PRO A 401 7.20 9.22 -9.41
CA PRO A 401 8.40 8.96 -8.62
C PRO A 401 9.56 8.47 -9.50
N SER A 402 10.78 8.82 -9.10
CA SER A 402 12.02 8.35 -9.72
C SER A 402 12.90 7.72 -8.65
N GLY A 403 13.00 6.38 -8.67
CA GLY A 403 13.57 5.63 -7.56
C GLY A 403 12.86 5.95 -6.24
N ASP A 404 13.63 6.29 -5.21
CA ASP A 404 13.14 6.67 -3.89
C ASP A 404 12.83 8.17 -3.76
N TRP A 405 12.53 8.87 -4.85
CA TRP A 405 12.26 10.31 -4.83
C TRP A 405 10.91 10.66 -5.45
N GLN A 406 10.14 11.50 -4.76
CA GLN A 406 8.89 12.08 -5.26
C GLN A 406 9.03 13.60 -5.37
N GLN A 407 8.69 14.16 -6.52
CA GLN A 407 8.62 15.60 -6.70
C GLN A 407 7.28 16.15 -6.19
N TYR A 408 7.31 17.31 -5.56
CA TYR A 408 6.14 18.07 -5.12
C TYR A 408 6.20 19.48 -5.70
N ALA A 409 5.06 19.97 -6.16
CA ALA A 409 4.87 21.35 -6.59
C ALA A 409 4.25 22.17 -5.44
N TYR A 410 4.73 23.40 -5.29
CA TYR A 410 4.25 24.39 -4.33
C TYR A 410 3.78 25.61 -5.10
N GLU A 411 2.51 25.97 -4.95
CA GLU A 411 1.83 26.97 -5.77
C GLU A 411 1.12 28.01 -4.91
N ALA A 412 1.38 29.29 -5.18
CA ALA A 412 0.53 30.40 -4.80
C ALA A 412 0.15 31.18 -6.06
N SER A 413 -1.11 31.10 -6.48
CA SER A 413 -1.65 31.80 -7.65
C SER A 413 -2.17 33.21 -7.35
N SER A 414 -2.18 33.63 -6.08
CA SER A 414 -2.60 34.97 -5.65
C SER A 414 -1.80 35.39 -4.42
N VAL A 415 -0.75 36.17 -4.64
CA VAL A 415 0.06 36.81 -3.60
C VAL A 415 -0.47 38.23 -3.37
N PRO A 416 -0.53 38.73 -2.11
CA PRO A 416 -0.97 40.09 -1.83
C PRO A 416 -0.20 41.15 -2.63
N ALA A 417 -0.90 42.20 -3.07
CA ALA A 417 -0.31 43.29 -3.84
C ALA A 417 0.83 44.01 -3.08
N GLY A 418 1.79 44.58 -3.83
CA GLY A 418 2.94 45.31 -3.29
C GLY A 418 4.08 44.45 -2.74
N MET A 419 3.95 43.11 -2.76
CA MET A 419 5.03 42.22 -2.33
C MET A 419 6.12 42.13 -3.40
N ARG A 420 7.39 42.41 -3.04
CA ARG A 420 8.54 42.41 -3.97
C ARG A 420 9.72 41.55 -3.52
N TYR A 421 9.59 40.97 -2.34
CA TYR A 421 10.55 40.03 -1.77
C TYR A 421 9.85 38.70 -1.54
N LEU A 422 10.50 37.61 -1.98
CA LEU A 422 10.03 36.24 -1.77
C LEU A 422 11.09 35.45 -1.04
N LYS A 423 10.79 34.97 0.17
CA LYS A 423 11.64 34.05 0.92
C LYS A 423 11.02 32.65 0.86
N ILE A 424 11.80 31.67 0.42
CA ILE A 424 11.44 30.24 0.54
C ILE A 424 12.33 29.65 1.64
N GLU A 425 11.70 29.05 2.64
CA GLU A 425 12.36 28.36 3.74
C GLU A 425 12.14 26.85 3.60
N LEU A 426 13.23 26.11 3.36
CA LEU A 426 13.21 24.66 3.23
C LEU A 426 13.31 24.01 4.62
N HIS A 427 12.37 23.11 4.88
CA HIS A 427 12.25 22.36 6.13
C HIS A 427 12.48 20.85 5.91
N GLY A 428 12.91 20.12 6.95
CA GLY A 428 13.15 18.67 6.88
C GLY A 428 14.02 18.16 8.04
N ALA A 429 13.43 17.81 9.17
CA ALA A 429 14.19 17.50 10.38
C ALA A 429 15.12 16.27 10.28
N ALA A 430 14.79 15.26 9.44
CA ALA A 430 15.47 13.97 9.49
C ALA A 430 16.82 13.90 8.76
N LYS A 431 16.97 14.59 7.62
CA LYS A 431 18.14 14.49 6.73
C LYS A 431 18.37 15.82 6.01
N SER A 432 19.59 16.37 6.03
CA SER A 432 19.90 17.66 5.38
C SER A 432 19.75 17.62 3.85
N TRP A 433 20.02 16.47 3.24
CA TRP A 433 19.96 16.24 1.80
C TRP A 433 18.54 16.06 1.24
N SER A 434 17.49 16.04 2.08
CA SER A 434 16.08 16.03 1.67
C SER A 434 15.31 17.07 2.50
N PRO A 435 14.51 17.96 1.90
CA PRO A 435 14.20 18.05 0.48
C PRO A 435 15.30 18.70 -0.37
N GLN A 436 15.20 18.51 -1.69
CA GLN A 436 16.02 19.21 -2.69
C GLN A 436 15.13 20.07 -3.60
N LEU A 437 15.33 21.39 -3.60
CA LEU A 437 14.59 22.33 -4.44
C LEU A 437 15.11 22.29 -5.88
N SER A 438 14.22 22.13 -6.85
CA SER A 438 14.53 21.88 -8.26
C SER A 438 14.44 23.15 -9.12
N ARG A 439 13.37 23.94 -8.99
CA ARG A 439 13.20 25.20 -9.73
C ARG A 439 12.24 26.16 -9.05
N VAL A 440 12.35 27.45 -9.36
CA VAL A 440 11.44 28.52 -8.88
C VAL A 440 10.97 29.39 -10.06
N SER A 441 9.66 29.62 -10.14
CA SER A 441 8.99 30.50 -11.10
C SER A 441 8.19 31.57 -10.34
N ILE A 442 8.36 32.84 -10.71
CA ILE A 442 7.66 34.00 -10.14
C ILE A 442 6.95 34.74 -11.28
N ASN A 443 5.63 34.91 -11.18
CA ASN A 443 4.77 35.51 -12.21
C ASN A 443 4.82 34.83 -13.58
N ARG A 444 5.32 33.58 -13.64
CA ARG A 444 5.59 32.85 -14.88
C ARG A 444 4.70 31.65 -15.14
N SER A 445 3.90 31.22 -14.18
CA SER A 445 3.10 30.00 -14.28
C SER A 445 1.61 30.30 -14.34
N THR A 446 0.89 29.53 -15.17
CA THR A 446 -0.57 29.49 -15.19
C THR A 446 -1.09 28.86 -13.90
N ALA A 447 -2.14 29.44 -13.31
CA ALA A 447 -2.81 28.88 -12.14
C ALA A 447 -3.43 27.51 -12.43
N SER A 448 -3.26 26.57 -11.48
CA SER A 448 -3.78 25.21 -11.58
C SER A 448 -5.30 25.13 -11.71
N VAL A 449 -5.76 24.03 -12.34
CA VAL A 449 -7.18 23.74 -12.57
C VAL A 449 -7.89 23.43 -11.26
N ASP A 450 -8.94 24.18 -10.95
CA ASP A 450 -9.89 23.86 -9.90
C ASP A 450 -11.07 23.03 -10.46
N ILE A 451 -11.53 22.08 -9.66
CA ILE A 451 -12.57 21.10 -10.04
C ILE A 451 -13.78 21.37 -9.17
N HIS A 452 -14.89 21.73 -9.81
CA HIS A 452 -16.21 21.77 -9.19
C HIS A 452 -16.99 20.54 -9.64
N SER A 453 -17.70 19.91 -8.71
CA SER A 453 -18.49 18.74 -9.02
C SER A 453 -19.87 18.80 -8.37
N THR A 454 -20.88 18.44 -9.15
CA THR A 454 -22.28 18.38 -8.71
C THR A 454 -22.78 16.96 -8.95
N ARG A 455 -23.23 16.31 -7.87
CA ARG A 455 -23.70 14.92 -7.93
C ARG A 455 -25.17 14.86 -8.35
N SER A 456 -25.46 13.95 -9.27
CA SER A 456 -26.82 13.47 -9.59
C SER A 456 -27.00 12.03 -9.08
N ALA A 457 -28.16 11.41 -9.33
CA ALA A 457 -28.43 10.03 -8.92
C ALA A 457 -27.44 9.02 -9.56
N GLU A 458 -27.09 9.22 -10.83
CA GLU A 458 -26.37 8.23 -11.65
C GLU A 458 -24.95 8.68 -12.07
N SER A 459 -24.61 9.95 -11.83
CA SER A 459 -23.36 10.52 -12.36
C SER A 459 -22.86 11.70 -11.55
N LEU A 460 -21.60 12.05 -11.76
CA LEU A 460 -20.98 13.27 -11.26
C LEU A 460 -20.77 14.24 -12.43
N GLN A 461 -21.44 15.40 -12.40
CA GLN A 461 -21.18 16.49 -13.34
C GLN A 461 -19.91 17.22 -12.89
N ILE A 462 -18.96 17.39 -13.80
CA ILE A 462 -17.67 18.00 -13.57
C ILE A 462 -17.57 19.31 -14.34
N GLU A 463 -17.17 20.36 -13.64
CA GLU A 463 -16.82 21.66 -14.19
C GLU A 463 -15.38 22.01 -13.79
N LEU A 464 -14.59 22.46 -14.77
CA LEU A 464 -13.19 22.81 -14.59
C LEU A 464 -12.99 24.31 -14.77
N SER A 465 -12.17 24.93 -13.92
CA SER A 465 -11.86 26.36 -13.97
C SER A 465 -10.39 26.62 -13.65
N SER A 466 -9.88 27.82 -13.98
CA SER A 466 -8.56 28.31 -13.55
C SER A 466 -8.69 29.77 -13.14
N ALA A 467 -7.90 30.20 -12.16
CA ALA A 467 -7.89 31.59 -11.70
C ALA A 467 -7.36 32.56 -12.78
N ASP A 468 -6.55 32.07 -13.72
CA ASP A 468 -6.09 32.86 -14.86
C ASP A 468 -7.18 32.95 -15.93
N GLN A 469 -7.82 34.12 -16.02
CA GLN A 469 -8.79 34.39 -17.09
C GLN A 469 -8.17 34.17 -18.47
N GLY A 470 -8.91 33.47 -19.33
CA GLY A 470 -8.51 33.11 -20.69
C GLY A 470 -7.59 31.89 -20.80
N ALA A 471 -7.24 31.23 -19.68
CA ALA A 471 -6.45 30.00 -19.74
C ALA A 471 -7.26 28.85 -20.39
N ARG A 472 -6.62 28.13 -21.31
CA ARG A 472 -7.14 26.88 -21.88
C ARG A 472 -6.94 25.76 -20.88
N ILE A 473 -7.96 24.95 -20.64
CA ILE A 473 -7.92 23.81 -19.72
C ILE A 473 -7.90 22.52 -20.51
N TYR A 474 -7.09 21.57 -20.07
CA TYR A 474 -6.97 20.25 -20.65
C TYR A 474 -7.13 19.19 -19.56
N TYR A 475 -7.77 18.07 -19.91
CA TYR A 475 -7.96 16.96 -18.99
C TYR A 475 -7.85 15.61 -19.67
N ARG A 476 -7.62 14.56 -18.88
CA ARG A 476 -7.76 13.16 -19.30
C ARG A 476 -8.26 12.30 -18.15
N LYS A 477 -8.98 11.23 -18.49
CA LYS A 477 -9.52 10.26 -17.52
C LYS A 477 -8.70 8.98 -17.58
N ASP A 478 -8.45 8.36 -16.44
CA ASP A 478 -7.99 6.97 -16.32
C ASP A 478 -6.73 6.67 -17.14
N ASN A 479 -5.77 7.59 -17.12
CA ASN A 479 -4.53 7.52 -17.90
C ASN A 479 -4.77 7.36 -19.42
N ALA A 480 -5.84 7.95 -19.95
CA ALA A 480 -6.07 8.00 -21.40
C ALA A 480 -4.81 8.51 -22.15
N PRO A 481 -4.61 8.08 -23.40
CA PRO A 481 -3.37 8.32 -24.13
C PRO A 481 -3.03 9.80 -24.28
N ALA A 482 -4.03 10.67 -24.45
CA ALA A 482 -3.85 12.10 -24.64
C ALA A 482 -4.72 12.95 -23.70
N PHE A 483 -4.29 14.19 -23.50
CA PHE A 483 -5.14 15.23 -22.92
C PHE A 483 -6.06 15.81 -24.00
N GLN A 484 -7.31 16.04 -23.65
CA GLN A 484 -8.30 16.69 -24.50
C GLN A 484 -8.66 18.08 -23.96
N PRO A 485 -8.99 19.05 -24.83
CA PRO A 485 -9.42 20.37 -24.40
C PRO A 485 -10.75 20.28 -23.63
N TYR A 486 -10.87 21.07 -22.57
CA TYR A 486 -12.12 21.28 -21.85
C TYR A 486 -12.96 22.32 -22.57
N THR A 487 -14.10 21.89 -23.11
CA THR A 487 -15.03 22.75 -23.88
C THR A 487 -16.30 23.10 -23.10
N GLY A 488 -16.50 22.51 -21.93
CA GLY A 488 -17.66 22.71 -21.08
C GLY A 488 -17.87 21.54 -20.11
N PRO A 489 -18.85 21.66 -19.19
CA PRO A 489 -19.10 20.63 -18.19
C PRO A 489 -19.34 19.24 -18.80
N PHE A 490 -18.81 18.20 -18.16
CA PHE A 490 -18.98 16.82 -18.63
C PHE A 490 -19.43 15.89 -17.49
N ARG A 491 -19.97 14.71 -17.85
CA ARG A 491 -20.41 13.71 -16.89
C ARG A 491 -19.35 12.63 -16.70
N LEU A 492 -19.20 12.18 -15.45
CA LEU A 492 -18.36 11.07 -15.05
C LEU A 492 -19.27 9.97 -14.47
N THR A 493 -19.09 8.76 -14.97
CA THR A 493 -19.75 7.53 -14.50
C THR A 493 -18.67 6.57 -14.02
N GLY A 494 -18.90 5.87 -12.90
CA GLY A 494 -17.91 4.97 -12.31
C GLY A 494 -16.79 5.69 -11.54
N TYR A 495 -15.79 4.94 -11.09
CA TYR A 495 -14.64 5.49 -10.36
C TYR A 495 -13.48 5.80 -11.31
N SER A 496 -13.09 7.08 -11.39
CA SER A 496 -12.06 7.53 -12.34
C SER A 496 -11.00 8.42 -11.68
N VAL A 497 -9.80 8.38 -12.25
CA VAL A 497 -8.72 9.34 -11.99
C VAL A 497 -8.73 10.40 -13.07
N LEU A 498 -9.00 11.65 -12.69
CA LEU A 498 -8.93 12.81 -13.56
C LEU A 498 -7.56 13.47 -13.42
N GLU A 499 -6.82 13.58 -14.51
CA GLU A 499 -5.63 14.43 -14.60
C GLU A 499 -5.96 15.69 -15.38
N SER A 500 -5.56 16.87 -14.89
CA SER A 500 -5.90 18.16 -15.52
C SER A 500 -4.79 19.19 -15.37
N TYR A 501 -4.67 20.10 -16.35
CA TYR A 501 -3.78 21.25 -16.31
C TYR A 501 -4.37 22.42 -17.12
N ALA A 502 -3.89 23.63 -16.83
CA ALA A 502 -4.28 24.86 -17.51
C ALA A 502 -3.06 25.51 -18.19
N VAL A 503 -3.30 26.21 -19.30
CA VAL A 503 -2.29 26.96 -20.03
C VAL A 503 -2.83 28.31 -20.44
N LYS A 504 -2.10 29.38 -20.11
CA LYS A 504 -2.27 30.71 -20.67
C LYS A 504 -1.08 31.03 -21.57
N ASP A 505 -1.33 31.53 -22.77
CA ASP A 505 -0.27 31.84 -23.72
C ASP A 505 0.76 32.80 -23.14
N GLY A 506 2.03 32.47 -23.33
CA GLY A 506 3.15 33.22 -22.76
C GLY A 506 3.50 32.89 -21.31
N LEU A 507 2.75 32.00 -20.64
CA LEU A 507 3.09 31.48 -19.31
C LEU A 507 3.41 29.98 -19.37
N GLU A 508 4.16 29.49 -18.38
CA GLU A 508 4.35 28.05 -18.17
C GLU A 508 2.99 27.40 -17.85
N PRO A 509 2.72 26.19 -18.37
CA PRO A 509 1.55 25.41 -17.98
C PRO A 509 1.48 25.20 -16.47
N SER A 510 0.27 25.15 -15.93
CA SER A 510 0.08 24.76 -14.55
C SER A 510 0.58 23.33 -14.33
N PRO A 511 0.96 22.96 -13.11
CA PRO A 511 1.21 21.57 -12.79
C PRO A 511 0.00 20.67 -13.08
N ILE A 512 0.26 19.42 -13.43
CA ILE A 512 -0.80 18.43 -13.67
C ILE A 512 -1.38 17.98 -12.32
N ARG A 513 -2.66 18.28 -12.09
CA ARG A 513 -3.39 17.85 -10.90
C ARG A 513 -4.03 16.50 -11.14
N LYS A 514 -3.77 15.51 -10.27
CA LYS A 514 -4.44 14.21 -10.26
C LYS A 514 -5.52 14.17 -9.18
N THR A 515 -6.76 13.86 -9.55
CA THR A 515 -7.91 13.83 -8.64
C THR A 515 -8.70 12.54 -8.84
N LYS A 516 -8.95 11.79 -7.76
CA LYS A 516 -9.83 10.62 -7.82
C LYS A 516 -11.27 11.05 -7.58
N LEU A 517 -12.16 10.70 -8.50
CA LEU A 517 -13.56 11.10 -8.50
C LEU A 517 -14.41 9.85 -8.71
N ASN A 518 -15.44 9.68 -7.88
CA ASN A 518 -16.38 8.60 -8.05
C ASN A 518 -17.69 9.15 -8.63
N GLY A 519 -17.99 8.89 -9.89
CA GLY A 519 -19.28 9.16 -10.51
C GLY A 519 -20.18 7.92 -10.59
N SER A 520 -19.87 6.84 -9.87
CA SER A 520 -20.69 5.62 -9.85
C SER A 520 -22.08 5.88 -9.26
N ASP A 521 -23.07 5.16 -9.78
CA ASP A 521 -24.42 5.01 -9.23
C ASP A 521 -24.45 3.97 -8.09
N ASN A 522 -23.46 3.08 -8.04
CA ASN A 522 -23.28 2.05 -7.00
C ASN A 522 -22.62 2.60 -5.70
N VAL A 523 -22.59 3.91 -5.50
CA VAL A 523 -22.09 4.50 -4.25
C VAL A 523 -23.03 4.12 -3.10
N GLN A 524 -22.50 3.40 -2.11
CA GLN A 524 -23.23 2.96 -0.92
C GLN A 524 -22.91 3.80 0.31
N VAL A 525 -21.71 4.39 0.38
CA VAL A 525 -21.22 5.15 1.54
C VAL A 525 -20.92 6.58 1.11
N ASP A 526 -21.44 7.55 1.84
CA ASP A 526 -21.16 8.97 1.59
C ASP A 526 -19.75 9.39 2.02
N ARG A 527 -19.35 10.62 1.71
CA ARG A 527 -18.02 11.14 2.04
C ARG A 527 -17.69 11.15 3.54
N PHE A 528 -18.68 11.02 4.42
CA PHE A 528 -18.54 10.99 5.87
C PHE A 528 -18.57 9.57 6.45
N GLY A 529 -18.67 8.54 5.61
CA GLY A 529 -18.69 7.15 6.07
C GLY A 529 -20.09 6.64 6.45
N GLN A 530 -21.16 7.39 6.17
CA GLN A 530 -22.53 6.98 6.49
C GLN A 530 -23.15 6.26 5.29
N LEU A 531 -24.00 5.26 5.54
CA LEU A 531 -24.72 4.57 4.47
C LEU A 531 -25.68 5.51 3.77
N LYS A 532 -25.62 5.60 2.44
CA LYS A 532 -26.52 6.46 1.64
C LYS A 532 -27.98 6.02 1.73
N SER A 533 -28.24 4.73 1.83
CA SER A 533 -29.57 4.15 1.99
C SER A 533 -30.24 4.52 3.31
N ALA A 534 -29.46 4.86 4.34
CA ALA A 534 -29.99 5.23 5.65
C ALA A 534 -30.48 6.68 5.67
N ILE A 535 -31.70 6.87 6.19
CA ILE A 535 -32.31 8.18 6.41
C ILE A 535 -32.57 8.32 7.90
N PHE A 536 -31.84 9.22 8.56
CA PHE A 536 -32.00 9.49 9.99
C PHE A 536 -31.79 10.99 10.25
N PRO A 537 -32.46 11.56 11.28
CA PRO A 537 -32.48 13.02 11.50
C PRO A 537 -31.09 13.65 11.68
N GLU A 538 -30.15 12.93 12.29
CA GLU A 538 -28.81 13.42 12.61
C GLU A 538 -27.76 13.08 11.55
N LYS A 539 -28.15 12.81 10.30
CA LYS A 539 -27.19 12.50 9.23
C LYS A 539 -26.40 13.75 8.84
N VAL A 540 -25.07 13.65 8.86
CA VAL A 540 -24.18 14.75 8.45
C VAL A 540 -24.20 14.89 6.93
N THR A 541 -24.41 16.11 6.45
CA THR A 541 -24.43 16.43 5.01
C THR A 541 -23.33 17.41 4.59
N SER A 542 -22.65 18.05 5.54
CA SER A 542 -21.59 19.02 5.25
C SER A 542 -20.49 19.06 6.31
N GLU A 543 -19.29 19.53 5.93
CA GLU A 543 -18.20 19.75 6.89
C GLU A 543 -18.51 20.90 7.86
N GLN A 544 -19.29 21.89 7.42
CA GLN A 544 -19.75 22.98 8.28
C GLN A 544 -20.60 22.45 9.44
N GLN A 545 -21.40 21.40 9.22
CA GLN A 545 -22.12 20.73 10.30
C GLN A 545 -21.15 20.05 11.28
N LEU A 546 -20.11 19.35 10.81
CA LEU A 546 -19.11 18.76 11.71
C LEU A 546 -18.39 19.85 12.53
N GLN A 547 -18.01 20.95 11.91
CA GLN A 547 -17.36 22.07 12.60
C GLN A 547 -18.30 22.72 13.63
N ALA A 548 -19.58 22.87 13.31
CA ALA A 548 -20.58 23.32 14.27
C ALA A 548 -20.79 22.30 15.42
N ASP A 549 -20.70 21.00 15.13
CA ASP A 549 -20.77 19.94 16.15
C ASP A 549 -19.64 20.07 17.16
N ALA A 550 -18.44 20.53 16.78
CA ALA A 550 -17.36 20.74 17.74
C ALA A 550 -17.75 21.74 18.85
N VAL A 551 -18.51 22.79 18.50
CA VAL A 551 -18.99 23.81 19.44
C VAL A 551 -20.15 23.28 20.28
N THR A 552 -21.11 22.60 19.66
CA THR A 552 -22.27 22.06 20.37
C THR A 552 -21.90 20.90 21.29
N ASP A 553 -20.95 20.06 20.90
CA ASP A 553 -20.41 18.99 21.74
C ASP A 553 -19.67 19.54 22.96
N ALA A 554 -18.85 20.58 22.79
CA ALA A 554 -18.19 21.23 23.92
C ALA A 554 -19.23 21.69 24.97
N SER A 555 -20.34 22.28 24.52
CA SER A 555 -21.45 22.70 25.38
C SER A 555 -22.18 21.50 26.02
N TYR A 556 -22.49 20.47 25.23
CA TYR A 556 -23.13 19.24 25.71
C TYR A 556 -22.30 18.59 26.82
N TYR A 557 -21.02 18.32 26.57
CA TYR A 557 -20.14 17.71 27.55
C TYR A 557 -19.86 18.61 28.75
N ALA A 558 -19.82 19.94 28.59
CA ALA A 558 -19.69 20.87 29.72
C ALA A 558 -20.92 20.84 30.64
N GLY A 559 -22.12 20.61 30.09
CA GLY A 559 -23.36 20.47 30.85
C GLY A 559 -23.52 19.14 31.58
N LEU A 560 -22.70 18.12 31.27
CA LEU A 560 -22.75 16.82 31.95
C LEU A 560 -21.88 16.82 33.22
N THR A 561 -22.47 16.38 34.33
CA THR A 561 -21.77 16.17 35.60
C THR A 561 -21.58 14.67 35.82
N PRO A 562 -20.33 14.17 35.97
CA PRO A 562 -20.09 12.78 36.36
C PRO A 562 -20.78 12.42 37.69
N PRO A 563 -21.08 11.13 37.95
CA PRO A 563 -21.69 10.71 39.20
C PRO A 563 -20.89 11.20 40.44
N SER A 564 -21.60 11.86 41.37
CA SER A 564 -21.05 12.26 42.67
C SER A 564 -20.97 11.07 43.66
N GLY A 565 -20.28 11.25 44.78
CA GLY A 565 -20.15 10.20 45.80
C GLY A 565 -19.30 9.02 45.36
N ARG A 566 -18.41 9.23 44.38
CA ARG A 566 -17.45 8.24 43.89
C ARG A 566 -16.07 8.50 44.48
N ASP A 567 -15.32 7.43 44.78
CA ASP A 567 -13.90 7.55 45.10
C ASP A 567 -13.06 7.78 43.82
N ARG A 568 -11.75 7.96 43.98
CA ARG A 568 -10.83 8.22 42.86
C ARG A 568 -10.75 7.09 41.82
N PHE A 569 -11.30 5.92 42.12
CA PHE A 569 -11.37 4.76 41.23
C PHE A 569 -12.80 4.53 40.71
N GLY A 570 -13.75 5.43 40.97
CA GLY A 570 -15.13 5.26 40.53
C GLY A 570 -15.97 4.28 41.36
N GLY A 571 -15.49 3.89 42.54
CA GLY A 571 -16.23 3.11 43.55
C GLY A 571 -17.14 3.99 44.40
N LEU A 572 -18.10 3.40 45.12
CA LEU A 572 -18.99 4.14 46.02
C LEU A 572 -18.25 4.62 47.28
N ALA A 573 -17.95 5.92 47.37
CA ALA A 573 -17.17 6.47 48.48
C ALA A 573 -17.83 6.20 49.85
N GLY A 574 -17.02 5.83 50.85
CA GLY A 574 -17.47 5.57 52.23
C GLY A 574 -18.11 4.19 52.45
N SER A 575 -18.37 3.43 51.37
CA SER A 575 -18.94 2.09 51.47
C SER A 575 -18.02 1.10 52.17
N ALA A 576 -16.69 1.32 52.15
CA ALA A 576 -15.75 0.48 52.88
C ALA A 576 -16.07 0.43 54.39
N ALA A 577 -16.22 1.60 55.00
CA ALA A 577 -16.57 1.73 56.41
C ALA A 577 -18.00 1.24 56.69
N LYS A 578 -18.96 1.59 55.81
CA LYS A 578 -20.38 1.21 55.97
C LYS A 578 -20.59 -0.31 55.99
N TYR A 579 -19.85 -1.05 55.18
CA TYR A 579 -20.04 -2.49 54.99
C TYR A 579 -18.90 -3.37 55.52
N GLY A 580 -17.94 -2.79 56.25
CA GLY A 580 -16.83 -3.54 56.84
C GLY A 580 -15.84 -4.11 55.80
N LEU A 581 -15.73 -3.50 54.63
CA LEU A 581 -14.82 -3.91 53.56
C LEU A 581 -13.41 -3.35 53.81
N ARG A 582 -12.39 -4.07 53.37
CA ARG A 582 -10.98 -3.75 53.69
C ARG A 582 -10.31 -3.04 52.52
N LYS A 583 -9.46 -2.06 52.83
CA LYS A 583 -8.51 -1.47 51.88
C LYS A 583 -7.44 -2.51 51.52
N LYS A 584 -7.34 -2.86 50.23
CA LYS A 584 -6.39 -3.87 49.72
C LYS A 584 -5.23 -3.29 48.92
N GLY A 585 -5.33 -2.02 48.50
CA GLY A 585 -4.33 -1.38 47.62
C GLY A 585 -4.49 -1.71 46.14
N PHE A 586 -5.35 -2.68 45.80
CA PHE A 586 -5.69 -3.12 44.45
C PHE A 586 -7.18 -3.42 44.37
N PHE A 587 -7.73 -3.53 43.15
CA PHE A 587 -9.07 -4.06 42.98
C PHE A 587 -9.15 -5.48 43.52
N ALA A 588 -10.20 -5.78 44.29
CA ALA A 588 -10.30 -7.06 44.98
C ALA A 588 -11.74 -7.55 45.07
N ILE A 589 -11.92 -8.87 45.07
CA ILE A 589 -13.19 -9.50 45.42
C ILE A 589 -13.27 -9.66 46.94
N GLN A 590 -14.33 -9.13 47.54
CA GLN A 590 -14.61 -9.19 48.97
C GLN A 590 -16.03 -9.72 49.23
N GLN A 591 -16.27 -10.14 50.47
CA GLN A 591 -17.58 -10.59 50.93
C GLN A 591 -18.30 -9.42 51.60
N MET A 592 -19.53 -9.13 51.18
CA MET A 592 -20.44 -8.17 51.79
C MET A 592 -21.75 -8.87 52.15
N GLY A 593 -21.94 -9.25 53.41
CA GLY A 593 -23.06 -10.12 53.80
C GLY A 593 -23.01 -11.44 53.02
N SER A 594 -24.10 -11.82 52.36
CA SER A 594 -24.16 -12.99 51.45
C SER A 594 -23.54 -12.74 50.07
N ARG A 595 -23.32 -11.48 49.68
CA ARG A 595 -22.93 -11.09 48.32
C ARG A 595 -21.41 -11.01 48.13
N LYS A 596 -20.91 -11.55 47.00
CA LYS A 596 -19.55 -11.27 46.52
C LYS A 596 -19.54 -9.94 45.77
N VAL A 597 -18.63 -9.05 46.16
CA VAL A 597 -18.52 -7.70 45.56
C VAL A 597 -17.10 -7.45 45.08
N MET A 598 -16.95 -6.71 43.99
CA MET A 598 -15.67 -6.11 43.64
C MET A 598 -15.50 -4.82 44.44
N THR A 599 -14.27 -4.51 44.82
CA THR A 599 -13.91 -3.33 45.59
C THR A 599 -12.74 -2.61 44.95
N THR A 600 -12.72 -1.28 45.08
CA THR A 600 -11.59 -0.44 44.65
C THR A 600 -10.36 -0.69 45.52
N PRO A 601 -9.17 -0.20 45.11
CA PRO A 601 -7.99 -0.20 45.95
C PRO A 601 -8.18 0.40 47.35
N ASP A 602 -9.10 1.38 47.50
CA ASP A 602 -9.43 2.01 48.77
C ASP A 602 -10.47 1.21 49.59
N GLY A 603 -10.94 0.07 49.08
CA GLY A 603 -11.84 -0.87 49.75
C GLY A 603 -13.34 -0.57 49.52
N ASN A 604 -13.68 0.45 48.74
CA ASN A 604 -15.06 0.82 48.47
C ASN A 604 -15.68 -0.13 47.43
N LEU A 605 -16.99 -0.35 47.52
CA LEU A 605 -17.77 -1.09 46.53
C LEU A 605 -17.51 -0.56 45.12
N PHE A 606 -17.29 -1.47 44.19
CA PHE A 606 -17.06 -1.17 42.79
C PHE A 606 -17.92 -2.11 41.92
N PHE A 607 -18.82 -1.54 41.13
CA PHE A 607 -19.48 -2.26 40.04
C PHE A 607 -18.83 -1.79 38.74
N SER A 608 -18.18 -2.70 38.02
CA SER A 608 -17.38 -2.33 36.84
C SER A 608 -18.28 -2.04 35.64
N LEU A 609 -18.56 -0.76 35.41
CA LEU A 609 -19.25 -0.24 34.24
C LEU A 609 -18.19 0.12 33.19
N GLY A 610 -17.95 -0.81 32.27
CA GLY A 610 -16.89 -0.71 31.28
C GLY A 610 -17.39 -0.37 29.88
N VAL A 611 -16.51 0.22 29.08
CA VAL A 611 -16.71 0.38 27.62
C VAL A 611 -15.54 -0.30 26.91
N ASN A 612 -15.84 -1.33 26.11
CA ASN A 612 -14.84 -2.01 25.30
C ASN A 612 -14.43 -1.15 24.10
N GLY A 613 -13.16 -1.26 23.69
CA GLY A 613 -12.64 -0.66 22.46
C GLY A 613 -12.62 0.87 22.47
N LEU A 614 -11.96 1.50 23.45
CA LEU A 614 -11.70 2.96 23.44
C LEU A 614 -10.65 3.35 22.37
N THR A 615 -10.96 3.05 21.12
CA THR A 615 -10.08 3.16 19.95
C THR A 615 -10.89 3.36 18.67
N ALA A 616 -10.21 3.63 17.56
CA ALA A 616 -10.80 3.71 16.22
C ALA A 616 -10.67 2.40 15.42
N ASN A 617 -10.15 1.31 16.00
CA ASN A 617 -9.85 0.07 15.25
C ASN A 617 -11.08 -0.49 14.50
N GLU A 618 -12.24 -0.49 15.14
CA GLU A 618 -13.52 -0.98 14.58
C GLU A 618 -14.06 -0.13 13.41
N THR A 619 -13.48 1.06 13.21
CA THR A 619 -13.97 2.05 12.23
C THR A 619 -13.26 1.96 10.88
N PHE A 620 -12.21 1.15 10.76
CA PHE A 620 -11.48 0.95 9.51
C PHE A 620 -12.23 -0.06 8.62
N THR A 621 -12.47 0.32 7.37
CA THR A 621 -13.02 -0.55 6.31
C THR A 621 -12.01 -0.77 5.21
N MET A 622 -12.09 -1.92 4.54
CA MET A 622 -11.35 -2.16 3.30
C MET A 622 -11.94 -1.32 2.16
N VAL A 623 -11.09 -0.48 1.56
CA VAL A 623 -11.45 0.41 0.44
C VAL A 623 -10.82 0.00 -0.88
N LYS A 624 -9.65 -0.65 -0.84
CA LYS A 624 -8.96 -1.11 -2.05
C LYS A 624 -9.79 -2.20 -2.74
N GLY A 625 -10.06 -2.02 -4.02
CA GLY A 625 -10.92 -2.91 -4.82
C GLY A 625 -12.42 -2.66 -4.61
N ARG A 626 -12.78 -1.63 -3.84
CA ARG A 626 -14.17 -1.25 -3.52
C ARG A 626 -14.40 0.26 -3.66
N GLU A 627 -13.47 0.97 -4.31
CA GLU A 627 -13.47 2.44 -4.35
C GLU A 627 -14.77 3.02 -4.92
N GLU A 628 -15.41 2.31 -5.85
CA GLU A 628 -16.70 2.67 -6.44
C GLU A 628 -17.87 2.72 -5.44
N LEU A 629 -17.77 2.03 -4.29
CA LEU A 629 -18.81 2.01 -3.27
C LEU A 629 -18.78 3.25 -2.36
N PHE A 630 -17.70 4.05 -2.41
CA PHE A 630 -17.49 5.19 -1.53
C PHE A 630 -17.56 6.49 -2.34
N GLU A 631 -18.39 7.45 -1.92
CA GLU A 631 -18.58 8.71 -2.63
C GLU A 631 -17.26 9.44 -2.86
N SER A 632 -16.40 9.43 -1.84
CA SER A 632 -15.02 9.89 -1.95
C SER A 632 -14.18 9.25 -0.85
N ILE A 633 -12.93 8.95 -1.18
CA ILE A 633 -11.89 8.55 -0.23
C ILE A 633 -10.79 9.62 -0.32
N PRO A 634 -10.58 10.44 0.71
CA PRO A 634 -9.50 11.42 0.72
C PRO A 634 -8.16 10.76 0.42
N SER A 635 -7.29 11.38 -0.37
CA SER A 635 -5.96 10.83 -0.62
C SER A 635 -5.13 10.80 0.66
N ILE A 636 -4.19 9.85 0.76
CA ILE A 636 -3.24 9.78 1.87
C ILE A 636 -2.35 11.03 1.88
N ARG A 637 -2.70 11.96 2.78
CA ARG A 637 -2.01 13.22 3.04
C ARG A 637 -1.82 13.36 4.53
N GLU A 638 -1.01 14.32 4.97
CA GLU A 638 -0.72 14.58 6.39
C GLU A 638 -2.02 14.63 7.23
N GLU A 639 -3.03 15.34 6.74
CA GLU A 639 -4.32 15.51 7.41
C GLU A 639 -5.14 14.22 7.59
N TYR A 640 -4.97 13.24 6.69
CA TYR A 640 -5.71 11.97 6.69
C TYR A 640 -4.82 10.77 6.98
N LYS A 641 -3.53 10.98 7.30
CA LYS A 641 -2.55 9.91 7.46
C LYS A 641 -2.96 8.92 8.54
N SER A 642 -3.50 9.39 9.66
CA SER A 642 -4.00 8.54 10.74
C SER A 642 -5.29 7.80 10.37
N ALA A 643 -6.06 8.29 9.40
CA ALA A 643 -7.25 7.62 8.90
C ALA A 643 -6.93 6.42 7.98
N TYR A 644 -5.66 6.18 7.66
CA TYR A 644 -5.21 5.05 6.86
C TYR A 644 -4.55 3.97 7.72
N ASN A 645 -4.94 2.71 7.50
CA ASN A 645 -4.18 1.54 7.96
C ASN A 645 -3.58 0.83 6.74
N GLY A 646 -2.32 1.14 6.44
CA GLY A 646 -1.70 0.85 5.16
C GLY A 646 -2.35 1.66 4.04
N THR A 647 -2.38 1.13 2.81
CA THR A 647 -3.02 1.79 1.66
C THR A 647 -4.38 1.20 1.30
N ALA A 648 -4.78 0.11 1.96
CA ALA A 648 -5.97 -0.67 1.62
C ALA A 648 -7.18 -0.38 2.49
N HIS A 649 -6.98 0.23 3.67
CA HIS A 649 -8.04 0.42 4.66
C HIS A 649 -8.13 1.89 5.09
N PHE A 650 -9.36 2.35 5.31
CA PHE A 650 -9.64 3.74 5.65
C PHE A 650 -10.67 3.84 6.77
N SER A 651 -10.45 4.76 7.72
CA SER A 651 -11.37 5.12 8.79
C SER A 651 -12.02 6.48 8.50
N PHE A 652 -13.30 6.46 8.15
CA PHE A 652 -14.08 7.68 7.99
C PHE A 652 -14.25 8.41 9.32
N TYR A 653 -14.28 7.69 10.45
CA TYR A 653 -14.31 8.28 11.78
C TYR A 653 -13.10 9.18 12.04
N LEU A 654 -11.88 8.69 11.81
CA LEU A 654 -10.67 9.50 11.97
C LEU A 654 -10.61 10.67 10.97
N ALA A 655 -11.07 10.47 9.73
CA ALA A 655 -11.19 11.56 8.77
C ALA A 655 -12.19 12.64 9.24
N ASN A 656 -13.31 12.23 9.85
CA ASN A 656 -14.30 13.14 10.40
C ASN A 656 -13.79 13.88 11.64
N LYS A 657 -12.97 13.24 12.50
CA LYS A 657 -12.28 13.94 13.61
C LYS A 657 -11.42 15.09 13.10
N TYR A 658 -10.66 14.88 12.02
CA TYR A 658 -9.91 15.96 11.38
C TYR A 658 -10.86 17.03 10.80
N ARG A 659 -11.86 16.65 9.99
CA ARG A 659 -12.82 17.60 9.40
C ARG A 659 -13.54 18.46 10.46
N LYS A 660 -13.86 17.87 11.61
CA LYS A 660 -14.55 18.50 12.74
C LYS A 660 -13.67 19.51 13.48
N THR A 661 -12.39 19.22 13.66
CA THR A 661 -11.51 19.99 14.58
C THR A 661 -10.35 20.72 13.90
N GLY A 662 -10.03 20.37 12.65
CA GLY A 662 -8.80 20.79 11.97
C GLY A 662 -7.52 20.13 12.53
N VAL A 663 -7.63 19.24 13.51
CA VAL A 663 -6.49 18.61 14.19
C VAL A 663 -6.40 17.14 13.79
N VAL A 664 -5.21 16.70 13.37
CA VAL A 664 -4.98 15.29 13.01
C VAL A 664 -5.13 14.43 14.26
N PRO A 665 -6.08 13.47 14.29
CA PRO A 665 -6.31 12.68 15.49
C PRO A 665 -5.15 11.71 15.71
N THR A 666 -4.63 11.67 16.93
CA THR A 666 -3.71 10.64 17.40
C THR A 666 -4.48 9.59 18.21
N GLU A 667 -3.99 8.36 18.24
CA GLU A 667 -4.61 7.29 19.04
C GLU A 667 -4.73 7.66 20.53
N HIS A 668 -3.72 8.35 21.10
CA HIS A 668 -3.78 8.84 22.48
C HIS A 668 -4.88 9.90 22.68
N ALA A 669 -5.06 10.81 21.72
CA ALA A 669 -6.11 11.81 21.78
C ALA A 669 -7.50 11.16 21.72
N ILE A 670 -7.69 10.16 20.84
CA ILE A 670 -8.94 9.39 20.77
C ILE A 670 -9.23 8.69 22.11
N TYR A 671 -8.24 7.98 22.67
CA TYR A 671 -8.40 7.32 23.96
C TYR A 671 -8.75 8.31 25.09
N SER A 672 -8.01 9.42 25.18
CA SER A 672 -8.19 10.38 26.27
C SER A 672 -9.53 11.12 26.20
N GLU A 673 -9.96 11.46 24.99
CA GLU A 673 -11.29 12.02 24.76
C GLU A 673 -12.39 11.02 25.13
N ALA A 674 -12.27 9.77 24.67
CA ALA A 674 -13.21 8.70 25.00
C ALA A 674 -13.30 8.49 26.52
N ALA A 675 -12.16 8.37 27.20
CA ALA A 675 -12.08 8.25 28.66
C ALA A 675 -12.75 9.42 29.39
N GLY A 676 -12.57 10.65 28.89
CA GLY A 676 -13.24 11.84 29.41
C GLY A 676 -14.76 11.78 29.25
N ARG A 677 -15.25 11.38 28.07
CA ARG A 677 -16.68 11.28 27.74
C ARG A 677 -17.39 10.19 28.55
N ILE A 678 -16.84 8.98 28.60
CA ILE A 678 -17.51 7.86 29.29
C ILE A 678 -17.64 8.10 30.79
N LYS A 679 -16.69 8.81 31.43
CA LYS A 679 -16.81 9.22 32.84
C LYS A 679 -17.99 10.16 33.06
N LYS A 680 -18.22 11.10 32.13
CA LYS A 680 -19.39 12.00 32.16
C LYS A 680 -20.70 11.24 31.93
N TRP A 681 -20.66 10.13 31.20
CA TRP A 681 -21.79 9.22 31.01
C TRP A 681 -21.97 8.20 32.15
N GLY A 682 -21.16 8.31 33.22
CA GLY A 682 -21.27 7.49 34.42
C GLY A 682 -20.55 6.14 34.37
N PHE A 683 -19.88 5.80 33.26
CA PHE A 683 -18.97 4.66 33.23
C PHE A 683 -17.75 4.92 34.12
N ASN A 684 -17.17 3.85 34.67
CA ASN A 684 -16.05 3.94 35.60
C ASN A 684 -14.86 3.06 35.21
N SER A 685 -14.85 2.46 34.01
CA SER A 685 -13.71 1.70 33.54
C SER A 685 -13.56 1.66 32.01
N ALA A 686 -12.32 1.52 31.54
CA ALA A 686 -12.00 1.09 30.18
C ALA A 686 -12.05 -0.44 30.11
N GLY A 687 -12.84 -0.96 29.18
CA GLY A 687 -13.00 -2.39 28.93
C GLY A 687 -11.90 -2.96 28.03
N GLY A 688 -12.08 -4.23 27.65
CA GLY A 688 -11.20 -4.95 26.74
C GLY A 688 -11.05 -4.25 25.38
N PHE A 689 -9.99 -4.60 24.64
CA PHE A 689 -9.65 -4.01 23.33
C PHE A 689 -9.35 -2.50 23.34
N SER A 690 -9.28 -1.87 24.50
CA SER A 690 -8.74 -0.52 24.66
C SER A 690 -7.20 -0.56 24.57
N PRO A 691 -6.51 0.52 24.11
CA PRO A 691 -5.06 0.49 23.98
C PRO A 691 -4.34 0.38 25.33
N ASP A 692 -3.70 -0.77 25.59
CA ASP A 692 -3.06 -1.11 26.88
C ASP A 692 -2.04 -0.08 27.38
N LYS A 693 -1.35 0.59 26.45
CA LYS A 693 -0.29 1.58 26.74
C LYS A 693 -0.79 2.86 27.39
N TYR A 694 -2.09 3.14 27.36
CA TYR A 694 -2.68 4.33 27.99
C TYR A 694 -3.47 4.02 29.26
N GLY A 695 -3.45 2.77 29.74
CA GLY A 695 -4.31 2.28 30.82
C GLY A 695 -4.54 3.26 31.98
N SER A 696 -3.49 3.55 32.76
CA SER A 696 -3.60 4.44 33.94
C SER A 696 -3.72 5.94 33.61
N ALA A 697 -3.66 6.32 32.34
CA ALA A 697 -3.93 7.70 31.95
C ALA A 697 -5.38 8.08 32.28
N ASN A 698 -5.64 9.39 32.39
CA ASN A 698 -6.99 9.94 32.61
C ASN A 698 -7.68 9.52 33.92
N ASN A 699 -6.98 8.87 34.86
CA ASN A 699 -7.53 8.41 36.14
C ASN A 699 -8.82 7.59 35.94
N LEU A 700 -8.74 6.63 35.00
CA LEU A 700 -9.82 5.72 34.65
C LEU A 700 -9.31 4.29 34.89
N PRO A 701 -9.96 3.52 35.78
CA PRO A 701 -9.66 2.10 35.92
C PRO A 701 -9.75 1.35 34.60
N TYR A 702 -8.91 0.33 34.40
CA TYR A 702 -8.85 -0.37 33.12
C TYR A 702 -8.57 -1.86 33.28
N VAL A 703 -8.91 -2.63 32.25
CA VAL A 703 -8.57 -4.05 32.11
C VAL A 703 -7.56 -4.25 30.99
N ARG A 704 -6.86 -5.38 31.00
CA ARG A 704 -5.93 -5.79 29.92
C ARG A 704 -6.22 -7.19 29.44
N MET A 705 -5.64 -7.56 28.29
CA MET A 705 -5.63 -8.93 27.78
C MET A 705 -4.24 -9.54 28.01
N LEU A 706 -4.17 -10.81 28.41
CA LEU A 706 -2.92 -11.56 28.34
C LEU A 706 -2.53 -11.75 26.85
N PRO A 707 -1.23 -11.80 26.53
CA PRO A 707 -0.76 -11.81 25.14
C PRO A 707 -0.93 -13.16 24.42
N LEU A 708 -1.89 -14.01 24.82
CA LEU A 708 -2.10 -15.35 24.25
C LEU A 708 -2.63 -15.32 22.81
N SER A 709 -3.53 -14.39 22.50
CA SER A 709 -4.09 -14.24 21.15
C SER A 709 -3.05 -13.95 20.07
N GLY A 710 -1.93 -13.30 20.44
CA GLY A 710 -0.80 -13.02 19.55
C GLY A 710 0.16 -14.19 19.34
N MET A 711 -0.01 -15.31 20.06
CA MET A 711 0.88 -16.47 20.01
C MET A 711 0.41 -17.51 18.98
N SER A 712 0.48 -17.16 17.69
CA SER A 712 -0.01 -18.02 16.59
C SER A 712 0.67 -19.39 16.49
N TRP A 713 1.89 -19.55 17.01
CA TRP A 713 2.65 -20.81 16.96
C TRP A 713 2.02 -21.97 17.75
N ALA A 714 1.04 -21.70 18.61
CA ALA A 714 0.28 -22.71 19.36
C ALA A 714 -1.23 -22.58 19.18
N LYS A 715 -1.70 -21.85 18.16
CA LYS A 715 -3.12 -21.87 17.80
C LYS A 715 -3.42 -23.10 16.97
N LEU A 716 -4.53 -23.77 17.27
CA LEU A 716 -5.00 -24.88 16.47
C LEU A 716 -5.63 -24.37 15.17
N ASP A 717 -5.28 -25.00 14.05
CA ASP A 717 -5.79 -24.59 12.73
C ASP A 717 -7.33 -24.57 12.71
N GLY A 718 -7.88 -23.44 12.26
CA GLY A 718 -9.33 -23.22 12.16
C GLY A 718 -10.06 -23.02 13.49
N LEU A 719 -9.34 -22.93 14.62
CA LEU A 719 -9.92 -22.74 15.95
C LEU A 719 -9.21 -21.63 16.71
N SER A 720 -9.93 -20.94 17.58
CA SER A 720 -9.33 -20.02 18.55
C SER A 720 -8.55 -20.74 19.68
N LEU A 721 -8.69 -22.06 19.83
CA LEU A 721 -8.10 -22.84 20.92
C LEU A 721 -6.56 -22.79 20.93
N PHE A 722 -6.01 -22.63 22.13
CA PHE A 722 -4.57 -22.66 22.38
C PHE A 722 -4.08 -24.07 22.74
N ASP A 723 -3.12 -24.61 22.00
CA ASP A 723 -2.46 -25.88 22.29
C ASP A 723 -1.45 -25.70 23.43
N ILE A 724 -1.92 -25.86 24.67
CA ILE A 724 -1.08 -25.79 25.87
C ILE A 724 0.00 -26.90 25.92
N PHE A 725 -0.11 -27.92 25.08
CA PHE A 725 0.85 -29.02 25.01
C PHE A 725 1.92 -28.81 23.93
N ALA A 726 1.84 -27.73 23.15
CA ALA A 726 2.84 -27.40 22.14
C ALA A 726 4.25 -27.29 22.73
N PRO A 727 5.30 -27.60 21.95
CA PRO A 727 6.68 -27.57 22.44
C PRO A 727 7.06 -26.22 23.09
N ASP A 728 7.57 -26.32 24.31
CA ASP A 728 7.99 -25.20 25.17
C ASP A 728 6.88 -24.18 25.49
N ALA A 729 5.60 -24.58 25.41
CA ALA A 729 4.50 -23.63 25.55
C ALA A 729 4.54 -22.86 26.87
N ALA A 730 4.75 -23.55 28.00
CA ALA A 730 4.87 -22.90 29.30
C ALA A 730 6.04 -21.91 29.38
N ALA A 731 7.19 -22.23 28.78
CA ALA A 731 8.35 -21.34 28.77
C ALA A 731 8.12 -20.10 27.90
N LYS A 732 7.49 -20.27 26.72
CA LYS A 732 7.14 -19.17 25.82
C LYS A 732 6.08 -18.25 26.44
N ILE A 733 5.06 -18.82 27.11
CA ILE A 733 4.07 -18.05 27.87
C ILE A 733 4.75 -17.29 29.01
N ASP A 734 5.63 -17.94 29.78
CA ASP A 734 6.36 -17.30 30.88
C ASP A 734 7.17 -16.09 30.40
N MET A 735 7.90 -16.22 29.29
CA MET A 735 8.63 -15.11 28.67
C MET A 735 7.73 -13.96 28.23
N ALA A 736 6.59 -14.28 27.61
CA ALA A 736 5.65 -13.26 27.17
C ALA A 736 4.99 -12.52 28.35
N PHE A 737 4.63 -13.25 29.41
CA PHE A 737 4.05 -12.66 30.61
C PHE A 737 5.07 -11.81 31.38
N ALA A 738 6.34 -12.23 31.42
CA ALA A 738 7.42 -11.42 31.97
C ALA A 738 7.50 -10.02 31.31
N LYS A 739 7.18 -9.94 30.02
CA LYS A 739 7.19 -8.68 29.26
C LYS A 739 5.88 -7.89 29.40
N ALA A 740 4.73 -8.55 29.31
CA ALA A 740 3.43 -7.89 29.22
C ALA A 740 2.77 -7.59 30.58
N VAL A 741 3.01 -8.44 31.59
CA VAL A 741 2.34 -8.37 32.88
C VAL A 741 3.18 -7.60 33.91
N LYS A 742 4.46 -7.98 34.04
CA LYS A 742 5.39 -7.41 35.04
C LYS A 742 5.42 -5.87 35.11
N PRO A 743 5.37 -5.11 33.99
CA PRO A 743 5.46 -3.64 34.04
C PRO A 743 4.31 -2.95 34.79
N SER A 744 3.16 -3.59 34.96
CA SER A 744 1.97 -2.99 35.59
C SER A 744 1.53 -3.69 36.87
N LYS A 745 2.34 -4.59 37.42
CA LYS A 745 2.02 -5.38 38.63
C LYS A 745 1.70 -4.55 39.89
N ASP A 746 2.12 -3.29 39.91
CA ASP A 746 1.92 -2.35 41.02
C ASP A 746 0.98 -1.18 40.66
N ASP A 747 0.34 -1.19 39.48
CA ASP A 747 -0.56 -0.10 39.04
C ASP A 747 -1.95 -0.21 39.67
N PRO A 748 -2.33 0.64 40.63
CA PRO A 748 -3.62 0.50 41.32
C PRO A 748 -4.84 0.83 40.43
N MET A 749 -4.66 1.38 39.23
CA MET A 749 -5.76 1.62 38.28
C MET A 749 -6.11 0.37 37.46
N LEU A 750 -5.24 -0.63 37.44
CA LEU A 750 -5.50 -1.88 36.74
C LEU A 750 -6.48 -2.72 37.55
N ILE A 751 -7.62 -3.07 36.96
CA ILE A 751 -8.60 -3.97 37.56
C ILE A 751 -8.07 -5.41 37.50
N GLY A 752 -7.57 -5.80 36.33
CA GLY A 752 -7.14 -7.17 36.08
C GLY A 752 -6.87 -7.48 34.61
N TYR A 753 -6.56 -8.76 34.36
CA TYR A 753 -6.28 -9.30 33.04
C TYR A 753 -7.31 -10.34 32.65
N PHE A 754 -7.88 -10.23 31.45
CA PHE A 754 -8.53 -11.34 30.77
C PHE A 754 -7.46 -12.29 30.22
N ILE A 755 -7.76 -13.59 30.23
CA ILE A 755 -6.88 -14.63 29.68
C ILE A 755 -6.82 -14.51 28.15
N ASP A 756 -7.98 -14.44 27.51
CA ASP A 756 -8.16 -14.25 26.07
C ASP A 756 -9.64 -13.94 25.79
N ASN A 757 -10.10 -14.12 24.56
CA ASN A 757 -11.48 -13.89 24.14
C ASN A 757 -12.09 -15.07 23.36
N GLU A 758 -13.25 -15.55 23.81
CA GLU A 758 -14.18 -16.43 23.05
C GLU A 758 -13.54 -17.70 22.45
N TYR A 759 -12.89 -18.51 23.29
CA TYR A 759 -12.40 -19.81 22.85
C TYR A 759 -13.51 -20.73 22.31
N ASP A 760 -13.21 -21.41 21.20
CA ASP A 760 -14.06 -22.37 20.48
C ASP A 760 -14.22 -23.70 21.24
N PHE A 761 -14.41 -23.68 22.56
CA PHE A 761 -14.54 -24.91 23.35
C PHE A 761 -15.69 -25.79 22.86
N HIS A 762 -16.77 -25.19 22.35
CA HIS A 762 -17.91 -25.90 21.76
C HIS A 762 -17.52 -26.78 20.54
N LYS A 763 -16.37 -26.53 19.90
CA LYS A 763 -15.83 -27.29 18.77
C LYS A 763 -14.81 -28.35 19.18
N PHE A 764 -14.46 -28.44 20.46
CA PHE A 764 -13.39 -29.32 20.96
C PHE A 764 -13.60 -30.78 20.52
N TYR A 765 -14.79 -31.34 20.79
CA TYR A 765 -15.11 -32.74 20.48
C TYR A 765 -15.17 -33.05 18.99
N SER A 766 -15.47 -32.05 18.14
CA SER A 766 -15.60 -32.26 16.69
C SER A 766 -14.28 -32.08 15.92
N HIS A 767 -13.27 -31.45 16.54
CA HIS A 767 -12.01 -31.10 15.87
C HIS A 767 -10.80 -31.80 16.47
N VAL A 768 -10.61 -31.77 17.80
CA VAL A 768 -9.40 -32.31 18.44
C VAL A 768 -9.14 -33.79 18.12
N PRO A 769 -10.15 -34.69 18.11
CA PRO A 769 -9.94 -36.09 17.71
C PRO A 769 -9.52 -36.28 16.25
N LYS A 770 -9.75 -35.29 15.38
CA LYS A 770 -9.44 -35.35 13.93
C LYS A 770 -8.05 -34.83 13.59
N LEU A 771 -7.43 -34.08 14.51
CA LEU A 771 -6.07 -33.60 14.36
C LEU A 771 -5.07 -34.74 14.27
N LYS A 772 -3.89 -34.45 13.74
CA LYS A 772 -2.73 -35.33 13.74
C LYS A 772 -1.69 -34.86 14.76
N ALA A 773 -0.97 -35.80 15.37
CA ALA A 773 0.09 -35.50 16.32
C ALA A 773 1.30 -34.84 15.64
N SER A 774 1.52 -35.14 14.36
CA SER A 774 2.49 -34.45 13.50
C SER A 774 2.19 -32.96 13.30
N GLU A 775 0.94 -32.53 13.49
CA GLU A 775 0.48 -31.15 13.27
C GLU A 775 0.20 -30.43 14.61
N ALA A 776 -0.34 -31.13 15.61
CA ALA A 776 -0.76 -30.54 16.89
C ALA A 776 -0.43 -31.44 18.09
N ALA A 777 0.25 -30.88 19.10
CA ALA A 777 0.71 -31.61 20.27
C ALA A 777 -0.45 -32.07 21.17
N ILE A 778 -1.58 -31.36 21.16
CA ILE A 778 -2.80 -31.77 21.84
C ILE A 778 -3.27 -33.18 21.42
N LYS A 779 -3.10 -33.54 20.15
CA LYS A 779 -3.42 -34.87 19.65
C LYS A 779 -2.50 -35.92 20.23
N ALA A 780 -1.19 -35.69 20.22
CA ALA A 780 -0.21 -36.58 20.84
C ALA A 780 -0.52 -36.78 22.34
N ARG A 781 -0.96 -35.72 23.02
CA ARG A 781 -1.35 -35.77 24.43
C ARG A 781 -2.62 -36.60 24.67
N LEU A 782 -3.62 -36.48 23.80
CA LEU A 782 -4.82 -37.32 23.84
C LEU A 782 -4.45 -38.80 23.72
N VAL A 783 -3.68 -39.15 22.68
CA VAL A 783 -3.25 -40.53 22.42
C VAL A 783 -2.45 -41.10 23.58
N LYS A 784 -1.53 -40.31 24.15
CA LYS A 784 -0.79 -40.71 25.35
C LYS A 784 -1.74 -41.07 26.50
N ARG A 785 -2.74 -40.24 26.79
CA ARG A 785 -3.68 -40.51 27.90
C ARG A 785 -4.56 -41.74 27.63
N LEU A 786 -4.94 -41.98 26.38
CA LEU A 786 -5.66 -43.20 26.00
C LEU A 786 -4.77 -44.43 26.19
N LYS A 787 -3.51 -44.38 25.73
CA LYS A 787 -2.51 -45.44 25.95
C LYS A 787 -2.32 -45.74 27.44
N ASP A 788 -2.11 -44.70 28.26
CA ASP A 788 -1.89 -44.84 29.70
C ASP A 788 -3.12 -45.45 30.41
N LYS A 789 -4.33 -45.08 29.97
CA LYS A 789 -5.60 -45.61 30.53
C LYS A 789 -5.83 -47.07 30.15
N TYR A 790 -5.72 -47.40 28.86
CA TYR A 790 -6.13 -48.69 28.36
C TYR A 790 -5.04 -49.75 28.53
N GLN A 791 -3.77 -49.36 28.34
CA GLN A 791 -2.55 -50.19 28.35
C GLN A 791 -2.53 -51.31 27.29
N ASP A 792 -3.69 -51.91 27.02
CA ASP A 792 -3.98 -52.92 26.03
C ASP A 792 -4.75 -52.29 24.85
N LEU A 793 -4.21 -52.49 23.64
CA LEU A 793 -4.80 -51.96 22.41
C LEU A 793 -6.09 -52.68 22.02
N ASP A 794 -6.23 -53.98 22.30
CA ASP A 794 -7.43 -54.74 21.95
C ASP A 794 -8.62 -54.29 22.80
N LYS A 795 -8.35 -53.97 24.08
CA LYS A 795 -9.32 -53.33 24.96
C LYS A 795 -9.74 -51.95 24.45
N PHE A 796 -8.78 -51.11 24.03
CA PHE A 796 -9.10 -49.81 23.42
C PHE A 796 -9.97 -49.99 22.17
N ASN A 797 -9.55 -50.85 21.24
CA ASN A 797 -10.26 -51.11 19.99
C ASN A 797 -11.69 -51.64 20.23
N SER A 798 -11.88 -52.51 21.23
CA SER A 798 -13.21 -52.99 21.62
C SER A 798 -14.11 -51.87 22.14
N GLU A 799 -13.59 -51.05 23.06
CA GLU A 799 -14.36 -49.99 23.74
C GLU A 799 -14.66 -48.79 22.82
N TRP A 800 -13.73 -48.46 21.90
CA TRP A 800 -13.90 -47.38 20.92
C TRP A 800 -14.49 -47.87 19.58
N GLN A 801 -14.67 -49.18 19.39
CA GLN A 801 -15.08 -49.80 18.13
C GLN A 801 -14.18 -49.43 16.95
N THR A 802 -12.87 -49.63 17.14
CA THR A 802 -11.81 -49.33 16.16
C THR A 802 -10.96 -50.55 15.83
N ASN A 803 -10.03 -50.40 14.88
CA ASN A 803 -9.15 -51.44 14.36
C ASN A 803 -7.73 -50.89 14.16
N PHE A 804 -7.18 -50.24 15.18
CA PHE A 804 -5.79 -49.77 15.12
C PHE A 804 -4.83 -50.93 15.38
N LYS A 805 -3.63 -50.90 14.77
CA LYS A 805 -2.60 -51.94 14.94
C LYS A 805 -1.58 -51.57 16.00
N SER A 806 -1.48 -50.29 16.34
CA SER A 806 -0.69 -49.81 17.46
C SER A 806 -1.33 -48.55 18.08
N PHE A 807 -0.97 -48.22 19.33
CA PHE A 807 -1.30 -46.91 19.90
C PHE A 807 -0.65 -45.76 19.12
N SER A 808 0.45 -46.01 18.39
CA SER A 808 1.08 -44.99 17.55
C SER A 808 0.22 -44.64 16.35
N ASP A 809 -0.60 -45.56 15.83
CA ASP A 809 -1.45 -45.30 14.67
C ASP A 809 -2.51 -44.22 14.98
N LEU A 810 -2.96 -44.16 16.23
CA LEU A 810 -3.94 -43.16 16.69
C LEU A 810 -3.41 -41.73 16.54
N ASN A 811 -2.09 -41.52 16.55
CA ASN A 811 -1.48 -40.20 16.42
C ASN A 811 -1.84 -39.54 15.09
N GLU A 812 -1.91 -40.32 14.01
CA GLU A 812 -2.05 -39.80 12.65
C GLU A 812 -3.44 -40.06 12.04
N ALA A 813 -4.36 -40.65 12.82
CA ALA A 813 -5.70 -41.01 12.39
C ALA A 813 -6.78 -40.24 13.16
N GLU A 814 -7.92 -40.00 12.51
CA GLU A 814 -9.12 -39.51 13.18
C GLU A 814 -9.63 -40.56 14.19
N LEU A 815 -9.97 -40.10 15.40
CA LEU A 815 -10.56 -40.95 16.43
C LEU A 815 -12.09 -40.74 16.48
N PRO A 816 -12.89 -41.74 16.07
CA PRO A 816 -14.33 -41.59 16.00
C PRO A 816 -14.97 -41.66 17.39
N ILE A 817 -15.67 -40.60 17.82
CA ILE A 817 -16.42 -40.60 19.08
C ILE A 817 -17.80 -41.23 18.87
N LYS A 818 -17.86 -42.57 18.77
CA LYS A 818 -19.11 -43.32 18.49
C LYS A 818 -19.69 -44.05 19.69
N THR A 819 -18.85 -44.43 20.65
CA THR A 819 -19.27 -45.23 21.80
C THR A 819 -19.37 -44.40 23.07
N SER A 820 -20.09 -44.91 24.08
CA SER A 820 -20.14 -44.28 25.39
C SER A 820 -18.76 -44.20 26.06
N ALA A 821 -17.87 -45.17 25.80
CA ALA A 821 -16.50 -45.15 26.30
C ALA A 821 -15.69 -44.01 25.67
N ALA A 822 -15.78 -43.85 24.34
CA ALA A 822 -15.13 -42.76 23.63
C ALA A 822 -15.59 -41.37 24.12
N TRP A 823 -16.90 -41.20 24.35
CA TRP A 823 -17.44 -39.98 24.93
C TRP A 823 -16.89 -39.69 26.34
N ARG A 824 -16.88 -40.69 27.23
CA ARG A 824 -16.32 -40.53 28.58
C ARG A 824 -14.84 -40.17 28.56
N ASP A 825 -14.07 -40.77 27.65
CA ASP A 825 -12.65 -40.48 27.50
C ASP A 825 -12.39 -39.07 26.99
N MET A 826 -13.17 -38.63 26.00
CA MET A 826 -13.06 -37.27 25.50
C MET A 826 -13.52 -36.23 26.52
N ASP A 827 -14.52 -36.54 27.35
CA ASP A 827 -14.94 -35.68 28.46
C ASP A 827 -13.83 -35.56 29.52
N ALA A 828 -13.20 -36.68 29.87
CA ALA A 828 -12.05 -36.68 30.76
C ALA A 828 -10.86 -35.91 30.15
N PHE A 829 -10.64 -36.01 28.83
CA PHE A 829 -9.59 -35.29 28.13
C PHE A 829 -9.85 -33.79 28.05
N PHE A 830 -11.08 -33.37 27.75
CA PHE A 830 -11.47 -31.96 27.72
C PHE A 830 -11.25 -31.30 29.09
N ARG A 831 -11.70 -31.96 30.17
CA ARG A 831 -11.42 -31.52 31.53
C ARG A 831 -9.92 -31.42 31.81
N TYR A 832 -9.15 -32.45 31.44
CA TYR A 832 -7.69 -32.44 31.61
C TYR A 832 -7.01 -31.30 30.84
N TYR A 833 -7.47 -31.02 29.62
CA TYR A 833 -7.00 -29.90 28.82
C TYR A 833 -7.26 -28.57 29.52
N LEU A 834 -8.50 -28.30 29.97
CA LEU A 834 -8.85 -27.07 30.69
C LEU A 834 -8.05 -26.93 31.99
N GLU A 835 -7.93 -28.00 32.78
CA GLU A 835 -7.14 -28.01 34.03
C GLU A 835 -5.67 -27.64 33.74
N THR A 836 -5.09 -28.20 32.67
CA THR A 836 -3.71 -27.90 32.27
C THR A 836 -3.58 -26.46 31.78
N PHE A 837 -4.52 -26.00 30.95
CA PHE A 837 -4.53 -24.66 30.38
C PHE A 837 -4.64 -23.58 31.46
N TYR A 838 -5.74 -23.57 32.21
CA TYR A 838 -5.97 -22.56 33.24
C TYR A 838 -4.94 -22.67 34.38
N GLY A 839 -4.55 -23.88 34.78
CA GLY A 839 -3.52 -24.08 35.80
C GLY A 839 -2.15 -23.54 35.39
N THR A 840 -1.77 -23.72 34.12
CA THR A 840 -0.50 -23.18 33.60
C THR A 840 -0.56 -21.66 33.48
N VAL A 841 -1.61 -21.13 32.84
CA VAL A 841 -1.78 -19.69 32.64
C VAL A 841 -1.85 -18.96 33.98
N SER A 842 -2.68 -19.41 34.92
CA SER A 842 -2.83 -18.79 36.24
C SER A 842 -1.53 -18.81 37.03
N ARG A 843 -0.83 -19.96 37.09
CA ARG A 843 0.46 -20.06 37.80
C ARG A 843 1.52 -19.11 37.21
N LEU A 844 1.64 -19.05 35.89
CA LEU A 844 2.61 -18.17 35.23
C LEU A 844 2.24 -16.69 35.34
N TYR A 845 0.94 -16.37 35.28
CA TYR A 845 0.44 -15.02 35.54
C TYR A 845 0.78 -14.58 36.96
N ARG A 846 0.42 -15.39 37.97
CA ARG A 846 0.67 -15.11 39.39
C ARG A 846 2.14 -14.99 39.77
N LYS A 847 3.04 -15.60 39.01
CA LYS A 847 4.49 -15.39 39.16
C LYS A 847 4.88 -13.92 38.96
N TYR A 848 4.22 -13.19 38.06
CA TYR A 848 4.53 -11.80 37.74
C TYR A 848 3.56 -10.80 38.36
N ASP A 849 2.31 -11.20 38.61
CA ASP A 849 1.28 -10.35 39.21
C ASP A 849 0.45 -11.10 40.28
N PRO A 850 0.85 -10.98 41.57
CA PRO A 850 0.10 -11.59 42.67
C PRO A 850 -1.11 -10.77 43.11
N ASN A 851 -1.30 -9.55 42.58
CA ASN A 851 -2.21 -8.55 43.14
C ASN A 851 -3.48 -8.35 42.31
N HIS A 852 -3.34 -8.21 40.99
CA HIS A 852 -4.46 -7.88 40.10
C HIS A 852 -5.35 -9.08 39.79
N LEU A 853 -6.62 -8.83 39.51
CA LEU A 853 -7.58 -9.90 39.25
C LEU A 853 -7.26 -10.63 37.95
N LEU A 854 -7.38 -11.96 37.95
CA LEU A 854 -7.47 -12.78 36.74
C LEU A 854 -8.95 -12.93 36.39
N LEU A 855 -9.35 -12.34 35.27
CA LEU A 855 -10.74 -12.06 34.91
C LEU A 855 -11.37 -13.12 33.98
N GLY A 856 -10.73 -14.27 33.81
CA GLY A 856 -11.22 -15.34 32.94
C GLY A 856 -11.05 -15.07 31.45
N ASP A 857 -11.65 -15.90 30.60
CA ASP A 857 -11.43 -15.94 29.14
C ASP A 857 -12.64 -15.58 28.26
N ARG A 858 -13.63 -14.85 28.84
CA ARG A 858 -14.73 -14.18 28.12
C ARG A 858 -15.53 -15.17 27.26
N TRP A 859 -16.32 -16.01 27.93
CA TRP A 859 -17.02 -17.11 27.28
C TRP A 859 -17.92 -16.63 26.16
N LEU A 860 -17.83 -17.32 25.02
CA LEU A 860 -18.77 -17.18 23.92
C LEU A 860 -20.18 -17.61 24.38
N THR A 861 -21.21 -16.94 23.86
CA THR A 861 -22.62 -17.24 24.19
C THR A 861 -23.01 -18.70 23.90
N THR A 862 -22.43 -19.33 22.87
CA THR A 862 -22.70 -20.74 22.49
C THR A 862 -22.31 -21.76 23.56
N PRO A 863 -21.03 -21.86 24.01
CA PRO A 863 -20.66 -22.75 25.11
C PRO A 863 -21.34 -22.37 26.43
N PHE A 864 -21.64 -21.08 26.67
CA PHE A 864 -22.37 -20.67 27.87
C PHE A 864 -23.79 -21.27 27.96
N HIS A 865 -24.56 -21.31 26.87
CA HIS A 865 -25.90 -21.91 26.89
C HIS A 865 -25.89 -23.44 26.89
N ASN A 866 -24.78 -24.07 26.49
CA ASN A 866 -24.66 -25.52 26.48
C ASN A 866 -24.22 -26.03 27.87
N GLU A 867 -25.12 -26.71 28.59
CA GLU A 867 -24.87 -27.22 29.95
C GLU A 867 -23.59 -28.04 30.06
N LYS A 868 -23.30 -28.90 29.08
CA LYS A 868 -22.12 -29.78 29.08
C LYS A 868 -20.82 -28.97 29.11
N PHE A 869 -20.74 -27.89 28.32
CA PHE A 869 -19.57 -27.02 28.31
C PHE A 869 -19.56 -26.08 29.51
N ARG A 870 -20.65 -25.32 29.72
CA ARG A 870 -20.79 -24.36 30.83
C ARG A 870 -20.45 -24.98 32.17
N SER A 871 -20.97 -26.17 32.48
CA SER A 871 -20.72 -26.84 33.76
C SER A 871 -19.25 -27.14 33.99
N VAL A 872 -18.57 -27.72 33.00
CA VAL A 872 -17.16 -28.11 33.11
C VAL A 872 -16.26 -26.87 33.13
N MET A 873 -16.55 -25.88 32.28
CA MET A 873 -15.81 -24.61 32.24
C MET A 873 -15.93 -23.88 33.58
N ALA A 874 -17.14 -23.73 34.14
CA ALA A 874 -17.34 -23.10 35.45
C ALA A 874 -16.53 -23.80 36.53
N GLU A 875 -16.63 -25.12 36.61
CA GLU A 875 -15.97 -25.91 37.65
C GLU A 875 -14.44 -25.86 37.54
N VAL A 876 -13.89 -25.97 36.33
CA VAL A 876 -12.44 -26.01 36.13
C VAL A 876 -11.83 -24.61 36.21
N GLU A 877 -12.34 -23.65 35.43
CA GLU A 877 -11.81 -22.28 35.40
C GLU A 877 -11.93 -21.63 36.79
N GLY A 878 -13.03 -21.87 37.49
CA GLY A 878 -13.28 -21.36 38.85
C GLY A 878 -12.21 -21.73 39.87
N LYS A 879 -11.38 -22.77 39.63
CA LYS A 879 -10.24 -23.10 40.50
C LYS A 879 -9.07 -22.13 40.34
N TYR A 880 -8.97 -21.44 39.21
CA TYR A 880 -7.76 -20.74 38.77
C TYR A 880 -7.91 -19.23 38.63
N VAL A 881 -9.15 -18.73 38.49
CA VAL A 881 -9.44 -17.30 38.26
C VAL A 881 -10.08 -16.64 39.48
N ASP A 882 -10.13 -15.32 39.49
CA ASP A 882 -10.83 -14.56 40.54
C ASP A 882 -12.26 -14.21 40.14
N VAL A 883 -12.50 -14.03 38.83
CA VAL A 883 -13.77 -13.63 38.24
C VAL A 883 -13.97 -14.47 36.96
N ILE A 884 -15.18 -15.00 36.76
CA ILE A 884 -15.57 -15.61 35.48
C ILE A 884 -16.08 -14.50 34.55
N SER A 885 -15.64 -14.47 33.30
CA SER A 885 -16.13 -13.51 32.32
C SER A 885 -16.93 -14.15 31.20
N ILE A 886 -18.01 -13.48 30.80
CA ILE A 886 -18.95 -13.99 29.78
C ILE A 886 -19.31 -12.86 28.82
N ASN A 887 -19.13 -13.10 27.52
CA ASN A 887 -19.70 -12.27 26.46
C ASN A 887 -21.15 -12.71 26.26
N TYR A 888 -22.09 -11.98 26.88
CA TYR A 888 -23.48 -12.41 26.99
C TYR A 888 -24.43 -11.49 26.22
N TYR A 889 -24.44 -11.67 24.91
CA TYR A 889 -25.36 -10.98 24.02
C TYR A 889 -26.76 -11.62 24.10
N SER A 890 -27.64 -11.01 24.89
CA SER A 890 -29.02 -11.45 25.11
C SER A 890 -29.96 -10.27 25.39
N TYR A 891 -31.25 -10.44 25.14
CA TYR A 891 -32.28 -9.44 25.48
C TYR A 891 -32.59 -9.42 26.98
N ASN A 892 -32.55 -10.58 27.61
CA ASN A 892 -32.80 -10.78 29.04
C ASN A 892 -31.69 -11.62 29.64
N LEU A 893 -31.34 -11.33 30.88
CA LEU A 893 -30.39 -12.13 31.65
C LEU A 893 -31.09 -13.36 32.21
N ASP A 894 -30.60 -14.54 31.87
CA ASP A 894 -31.01 -15.77 32.54
C ASP A 894 -30.31 -15.86 33.91
N SER A 895 -31.02 -15.45 34.96
CA SER A 895 -30.48 -15.44 36.31
C SER A 895 -30.19 -16.84 36.84
N GLU A 896 -30.89 -17.88 36.38
CA GLU A 896 -30.68 -19.25 36.86
C GLU A 896 -29.39 -19.83 36.26
N LEU A 897 -29.13 -19.60 34.97
CA LEU A 897 -27.86 -19.96 34.35
C LEU A 897 -26.67 -19.28 35.04
N LEU A 898 -26.78 -17.99 35.35
CA LEU A 898 -25.72 -17.26 36.05
C LEU A 898 -25.50 -17.80 37.48
N LYS A 899 -26.58 -18.14 38.21
CA LYS A 899 -26.49 -18.76 39.54
C LYS A 899 -25.82 -20.13 39.48
N GLU A 900 -26.11 -20.92 38.44
CA GLU A 900 -25.46 -22.21 38.19
C GLU A 900 -23.94 -22.04 37.99
N VAL A 901 -23.51 -21.09 37.15
CA VAL A 901 -22.08 -20.78 36.95
C VAL A 901 -21.42 -20.36 38.26
N TYR A 902 -22.07 -19.49 39.02
CA TYR A 902 -21.56 -19.05 40.33
C TYR A 902 -21.39 -20.23 41.28
N ALA A 903 -22.38 -21.11 41.38
CA ALA A 903 -22.31 -22.30 42.25
C ALA A 903 -21.20 -23.27 41.80
N LYS A 904 -21.15 -23.60 40.51
CA LYS A 904 -20.18 -24.57 39.98
C LYS A 904 -18.75 -24.07 39.99
N SER A 905 -18.53 -22.76 39.86
CA SER A 905 -17.19 -22.15 39.96
C SER A 905 -16.64 -22.06 41.39
N GLY A 906 -17.38 -22.53 42.39
CA GLY A 906 -16.98 -22.38 43.80
C GLY A 906 -17.23 -20.97 44.33
N GLY A 907 -18.23 -20.27 43.80
CA GLY A 907 -18.63 -18.93 44.24
C GLY A 907 -17.79 -17.80 43.65
N LYS A 908 -17.28 -17.95 42.42
CA LYS A 908 -16.59 -16.86 41.71
C LYS A 908 -17.62 -15.88 41.15
N PRO A 909 -17.48 -14.57 41.41
CA PRO A 909 -18.36 -13.58 40.79
C PRO A 909 -18.16 -13.55 39.28
N ILE A 910 -19.17 -13.03 38.58
CA ILE A 910 -19.27 -12.99 37.13
C ILE A 910 -19.15 -11.54 36.66
N LEU A 911 -18.34 -11.33 35.63
CA LEU A 911 -18.27 -10.10 34.87
C LEU A 911 -18.90 -10.34 33.50
N ILE A 912 -19.95 -9.59 33.17
CA ILE A 912 -20.46 -9.56 31.79
C ILE A 912 -19.48 -8.73 30.98
N SER A 913 -18.59 -9.40 30.26
CA SER A 913 -17.41 -8.80 29.64
C SER A 913 -17.68 -8.17 28.27
N GLU A 914 -18.79 -8.57 27.65
CA GLU A 914 -19.41 -7.90 26.50
C GLU A 914 -20.92 -8.07 26.54
N PHE A 915 -21.61 -6.99 26.23
CA PHE A 915 -23.01 -6.97 25.79
C PHE A 915 -23.23 -5.73 24.91
N GLY A 916 -24.35 -5.68 24.21
CA GLY A 916 -24.66 -4.53 23.36
C GLY A 916 -26.02 -4.66 22.71
N PHE A 917 -26.57 -3.52 22.31
CA PHE A 917 -27.80 -3.42 21.55
C PHE A 917 -27.57 -2.46 20.39
N GLY A 918 -28.25 -2.69 19.26
CA GLY A 918 -28.15 -1.84 18.08
C GLY A 918 -29.50 -1.63 17.41
N THR A 919 -29.55 -0.63 16.53
CA THR A 919 -30.71 -0.29 15.70
C THR A 919 -30.31 -0.34 14.23
N THR A 920 -31.28 -0.37 13.32
CA THR A 920 -31.04 -0.25 11.87
C THR A 920 -31.15 1.18 11.35
N GLU A 921 -31.35 2.19 12.20
CA GLU A 921 -31.59 3.59 11.78
C GLU A 921 -30.43 4.16 10.93
N GLN A 922 -29.20 3.73 11.23
CA GLN A 922 -27.97 4.13 10.52
C GLN A 922 -27.70 3.27 9.27
N GLY A 923 -28.57 2.31 8.96
CA GLY A 923 -28.37 1.29 7.92
C GLY A 923 -27.40 0.16 8.32
N LEU A 924 -26.82 0.26 9.51
CA LEU A 924 -25.92 -0.73 10.10
C LEU A 924 -26.69 -1.96 10.60
N GLU A 925 -25.98 -3.07 10.79
CA GLU A 925 -26.58 -4.29 11.30
C GLU A 925 -26.78 -4.20 12.83
N PRO A 926 -27.85 -4.80 13.37
CA PRO A 926 -27.98 -4.92 14.81
C PRO A 926 -27.06 -6.02 15.32
N LEU A 927 -26.52 -5.82 16.51
CA LEU A 927 -25.64 -6.79 17.15
C LEU A 927 -26.39 -8.08 17.58
N LEU A 928 -27.72 -7.98 17.72
CA LEU A 928 -28.64 -9.07 18.01
C LEU A 928 -29.78 -9.09 16.98
N THR A 929 -30.31 -10.26 16.64
CA THR A 929 -31.29 -10.46 15.53
C THR A 929 -32.58 -9.64 15.65
N ASN A 930 -33.06 -9.37 16.86
CA ASN A 930 -34.16 -8.47 17.16
C ASN A 930 -33.57 -7.10 17.50
N SER A 931 -33.48 -6.23 16.50
CA SER A 931 -32.96 -4.87 16.65
C SER A 931 -33.82 -4.03 17.60
N ALA A 932 -33.22 -3.01 18.21
CA ALA A 932 -33.99 -1.93 18.81
C ALA A 932 -34.63 -1.09 17.70
N LEU A 933 -35.86 -0.62 17.93
CA LEU A 933 -36.63 0.20 16.98
C LEU A 933 -35.96 1.55 16.71
N ASN A 934 -35.36 2.15 17.73
CA ASN A 934 -34.68 3.44 17.66
C ASN A 934 -33.67 3.59 18.83
N GLN A 935 -32.90 4.67 18.82
CA GLN A 935 -31.90 4.95 19.87
C GLN A 935 -32.48 5.03 21.29
N LEU A 936 -33.74 5.47 21.45
CA LEU A 936 -34.39 5.47 22.77
C LEU A 936 -34.60 4.03 23.26
N GLN A 937 -35.20 3.15 22.45
CA GLN A 937 -35.40 1.74 22.83
C GLN A 937 -34.05 1.03 23.04
N ARG A 938 -33.01 1.38 22.28
CA ARG A 938 -31.64 0.91 22.51
C ARG A 938 -31.16 1.25 23.92
N GLY A 939 -31.40 2.47 24.39
CA GLY A 939 -31.14 2.88 25.77
C GLY A 939 -31.99 2.19 26.80
N THR A 940 -33.29 2.02 26.55
CA THR A 940 -34.19 1.27 27.43
C THR A 940 -33.70 -0.17 27.63
N ARG A 941 -33.18 -0.82 26.57
CA ARG A 941 -32.61 -2.17 26.65
C ARG A 941 -31.32 -2.20 27.46
N TYR A 942 -30.42 -1.23 27.26
CA TYR A 942 -29.22 -1.09 28.11
C TYR A 942 -29.61 -0.99 29.58
N ARG A 943 -30.55 -0.10 29.90
CA ARG A 943 -31.01 0.12 31.27
C ARG A 943 -31.62 -1.13 31.89
N ASN A 944 -32.55 -1.79 31.20
CA ASN A 944 -33.16 -3.03 31.64
C ASN A 944 -32.10 -4.11 31.92
N TYR A 945 -31.12 -4.26 31.02
CA TYR A 945 -30.07 -5.27 31.12
C TYR A 945 -29.08 -4.99 32.27
N VAL A 946 -28.54 -3.77 32.35
CA VAL A 946 -27.48 -3.42 33.32
C VAL A 946 -28.04 -3.31 34.73
N GLU A 947 -29.25 -2.80 34.91
CA GLU A 947 -29.89 -2.80 36.23
C GLU A 947 -30.24 -4.22 36.70
N ALA A 948 -30.71 -5.10 35.80
CA ALA A 948 -30.89 -6.51 36.11
C ALA A 948 -29.57 -7.16 36.53
N ALA A 949 -28.47 -6.93 35.79
CA ALA A 949 -27.14 -7.42 36.14
C ALA A 949 -26.70 -6.94 37.54
N ALA A 950 -26.84 -5.66 37.85
CA ALA A 950 -26.45 -5.09 39.14
C ALA A 950 -27.27 -5.63 40.31
N SER A 951 -28.53 -6.03 40.08
CA SER A 951 -29.37 -6.64 41.10
C SER A 951 -28.97 -8.07 41.49
N LEU A 952 -28.19 -8.77 40.64
CA LEU A 952 -27.76 -10.15 40.88
C LEU A 952 -26.53 -10.23 41.78
N ASP A 953 -26.61 -11.02 42.85
CA ASP A 953 -25.54 -11.14 43.87
C ASP A 953 -24.23 -11.75 43.37
N ASN A 954 -24.29 -12.45 42.24
CA ASN A 954 -23.16 -13.10 41.60
C ASN A 954 -22.54 -12.27 40.48
N VAL A 955 -23.03 -11.05 40.17
CA VAL A 955 -22.49 -10.20 39.10
C VAL A 955 -21.81 -8.95 39.68
N VAL A 956 -20.62 -8.64 39.16
CA VAL A 956 -19.76 -7.53 39.63
C VAL A 956 -19.48 -6.45 38.59
N GLY A 957 -19.98 -6.62 37.36
CA GLY A 957 -19.85 -5.60 36.33
C GLY A 957 -20.50 -5.99 35.01
N ALA A 958 -20.61 -5.01 34.12
CA ALA A 958 -21.10 -5.16 32.76
C ALA A 958 -20.36 -4.19 31.83
N HIS A 959 -19.76 -4.72 30.76
CA HIS A 959 -18.96 -3.95 29.81
C HIS A 959 -19.66 -3.89 28.45
N VAL A 960 -19.98 -2.69 27.97
CA VAL A 960 -20.65 -2.52 26.68
C VAL A 960 -19.65 -2.60 25.53
N PHE A 961 -19.98 -3.34 24.48
CA PHE A 961 -19.27 -3.35 23.21
C PHE A 961 -20.06 -2.48 22.20
N ASN A 962 -19.56 -1.32 21.79
CA ASN A 962 -18.23 -0.71 21.98
C ASN A 962 -18.30 0.84 21.97
N TYR A 963 -17.15 1.54 21.88
CA TYR A 963 -17.13 3.01 21.91
C TYR A 963 -17.68 3.66 20.63
N VAL A 964 -17.20 3.25 19.44
CA VAL A 964 -17.59 3.82 18.14
C VAL A 964 -18.24 2.74 17.29
N ASP A 965 -19.29 3.08 16.54
CA ASP A 965 -19.89 2.18 15.56
C ASP A 965 -18.84 1.59 14.62
N GLN A 966 -19.09 0.35 14.17
CA GLN A 966 -18.27 -0.29 13.16
C GLN A 966 -18.44 0.40 11.79
N ALA A 967 -17.47 0.18 10.90
CA ALA A 967 -17.51 0.76 9.57
C ALA A 967 -18.71 0.26 8.75
N ALA A 968 -19.34 1.17 8.00
CA ALA A 968 -20.55 0.92 7.20
C ALA A 968 -20.50 -0.30 6.26
N LEU A 969 -19.31 -0.61 5.75
CA LEU A 969 -19.08 -1.68 4.79
C LEU A 969 -18.18 -2.81 5.32
N GLY A 970 -18.11 -2.93 6.64
CA GLY A 970 -17.44 -4.03 7.33
C GLY A 970 -16.07 -3.65 7.88
N ARG A 971 -15.74 -4.16 9.08
CA ARG A 971 -14.42 -4.02 9.69
C ARG A 971 -13.33 -4.72 8.87
N TYR A 972 -12.18 -4.06 8.75
CA TYR A 972 -11.21 -4.37 7.70
C TYR A 972 -10.58 -5.77 7.76
N TRP A 973 -10.40 -6.36 8.96
CA TRP A 973 -9.73 -7.65 9.09
C TRP A 973 -10.59 -8.85 8.68
N GLU A 974 -11.89 -8.63 8.41
CA GLU A 974 -12.82 -9.64 7.91
C GLU A 974 -13.10 -9.50 6.40
N GLY A 975 -12.37 -8.62 5.72
CA GLY A 975 -12.47 -8.43 4.28
C GLY A 975 -13.74 -7.71 3.84
N TYR A 976 -14.37 -8.18 2.76
CA TYR A 976 -15.47 -7.47 2.10
C TYR A 976 -16.83 -7.61 2.78
N SER A 977 -16.99 -8.63 3.61
CA SER A 977 -18.24 -8.96 4.31
C SER A 977 -18.08 -8.89 5.83
N GLY A 978 -17.17 -8.03 6.30
CA GLY A 978 -16.93 -7.87 7.73
C GLY A 978 -18.12 -7.30 8.48
N GLU A 979 -18.11 -7.48 9.80
CA GLU A 979 -19.12 -6.94 10.71
C GLU A 979 -19.25 -5.41 10.59
N ARG A 980 -20.48 -4.93 10.69
CA ARG A 980 -20.87 -3.52 10.48
C ARG A 980 -22.00 -3.10 11.42
N TYR A 981 -21.82 -3.34 12.71
CA TYR A 981 -22.85 -3.14 13.72
C TYR A 981 -23.05 -1.68 14.15
N ASN A 982 -24.30 -1.33 14.47
CA ASN A 982 -24.63 -0.15 15.29
C ASN A 982 -24.39 -0.44 16.78
N SER A 983 -23.12 -0.58 17.15
CA SER A 983 -22.67 -0.98 18.49
C SER A 983 -22.14 0.18 19.34
N GLY A 984 -21.85 1.32 18.73
CA GLY A 984 -21.13 2.43 19.36
C GLY A 984 -21.97 3.29 20.29
N LEU A 985 -21.30 3.95 21.25
CA LEU A 985 -21.84 5.10 21.98
C LEU A 985 -21.85 6.38 21.13
N VAL A 986 -20.96 6.43 20.13
CA VAL A 986 -20.88 7.48 19.12
C VAL A 986 -20.89 6.87 17.71
N ASN A 987 -21.37 7.64 16.73
CA ASN A 987 -21.39 7.22 15.33
C ASN A 987 -20.11 7.56 14.57
N VAL A 988 -20.04 7.18 13.29
CA VAL A 988 -18.90 7.46 12.39
C VAL A 988 -18.57 8.96 12.24
N ALA A 989 -19.53 9.84 12.49
CA ALA A 989 -19.35 11.29 12.45
C ALA A 989 -18.92 11.90 13.81
N ASP A 990 -18.56 11.07 14.79
CA ASP A 990 -18.24 11.51 16.16
C ASP A 990 -19.43 12.21 16.85
N ARG A 991 -20.68 11.84 16.50
CA ARG A 991 -21.88 12.30 17.20
C ARG A 991 -22.29 11.30 18.28
N PRO A 992 -22.50 11.75 19.53
CA PRO A 992 -23.01 10.89 20.60
C PRO A 992 -24.50 10.59 20.39
N TYR A 993 -24.91 9.34 20.56
CA TYR A 993 -26.32 8.94 20.53
C TYR A 993 -27.05 9.42 21.79
N LYS A 994 -27.56 10.66 21.80
CA LYS A 994 -28.02 11.34 23.01
C LYS A 994 -29.21 10.64 23.68
N GLU A 995 -30.18 10.14 22.92
CA GLU A 995 -31.33 9.38 23.44
C GLU A 995 -30.88 8.07 24.09
N TYR A 996 -29.93 7.37 23.47
CA TYR A 996 -29.33 6.17 24.04
C TYR A 996 -28.59 6.52 25.35
N LEU A 997 -27.72 7.53 25.30
CA LEU A 997 -26.88 7.93 26.42
C LEU A 997 -27.68 8.47 27.60
N LYS A 998 -28.88 9.00 27.39
CA LYS A 998 -29.79 9.42 28.46
C LYS A 998 -30.14 8.25 29.39
N GLU A 999 -30.53 7.11 28.85
CA GLU A 999 -30.85 5.92 29.65
C GLU A 999 -29.59 5.26 30.24
N VAL A 1000 -28.47 5.31 29.52
CA VAL A 1000 -27.15 4.90 30.03
C VAL A 1000 -26.78 5.70 31.29
N MET A 1001 -26.88 7.03 31.22
CA MET A 1001 -26.58 7.91 32.35
C MET A 1001 -27.55 7.71 33.51
N ALA A 1002 -28.85 7.56 33.23
CA ALA A 1002 -29.86 7.28 34.27
C ALA A 1002 -29.53 5.99 35.05
N THR A 1003 -29.06 4.97 34.34
CA THR A 1003 -28.62 3.69 34.93
C THR A 1003 -27.33 3.86 35.73
N ASN A 1004 -26.29 4.41 35.10
CA ASN A 1004 -24.93 4.43 35.62
C ASN A 1004 -24.77 5.35 36.85
N ASN A 1005 -25.48 6.48 36.87
CA ASN A 1005 -25.44 7.41 38.00
C ASN A 1005 -25.95 6.75 39.29
N ASP A 1006 -27.03 5.96 39.18
CA ASP A 1006 -27.71 5.32 40.30
C ASP A 1006 -27.37 3.83 40.49
N ILE A 1007 -26.36 3.31 39.78
CA ILE A 1007 -26.06 1.86 39.74
C ILE A 1007 -25.87 1.24 41.13
N TYR A 1008 -25.24 1.96 42.06
CA TYR A 1008 -25.02 1.44 43.40
C TYR A 1008 -26.30 1.43 44.25
N LYS A 1009 -27.27 2.32 43.99
CA LYS A 1009 -28.58 2.26 44.66
C LYS A 1009 -29.33 1.01 44.20
N VAL A 1010 -29.21 0.64 42.92
CA VAL A 1010 -29.77 -0.62 42.40
C VAL A 1010 -29.08 -1.82 43.03
N LEU A 1011 -27.74 -1.83 43.01
CA LEU A 1011 -26.93 -2.91 43.60
C LEU A 1011 -27.26 -3.15 45.07
N LEU A 1012 -27.52 -2.09 45.83
CA LEU A 1012 -27.85 -2.15 47.25
C LEU A 1012 -29.34 -2.35 47.55
N GLY A 1013 -30.20 -2.43 46.52
CA GLY A 1013 -31.66 -2.53 46.69
C GLY A 1013 -32.33 -1.25 47.22
N GLU A 1014 -31.61 -0.13 47.26
CA GLU A 1014 -32.12 1.19 47.66
C GLU A 1014 -33.03 1.80 46.56
N ARG A 1015 -32.93 1.30 45.32
CA ARG A 1015 -33.81 1.62 44.20
C ARG A 1015 -34.23 0.33 43.48
N ALA A 1016 -35.51 0.21 43.16
CA ALA A 1016 -36.02 -0.88 42.33
C ALA A 1016 -35.38 -0.88 40.93
N THR A 1017 -35.20 -2.07 40.35
CA THR A 1017 -34.74 -2.24 38.98
C THR A 1017 -35.77 -1.71 37.99
N PHE A 1018 -35.29 -1.06 36.94
CA PHE A 1018 -36.09 -0.73 35.78
C PHE A 1018 -36.40 -2.01 35.01
N HIS A 1019 -37.68 -2.21 34.69
CA HIS A 1019 -38.14 -3.31 33.88
C HIS A 1019 -38.97 -2.80 32.70
N TYR A 1020 -38.66 -3.30 31.51
CA TYR A 1020 -39.47 -3.10 30.32
C TYR A 1020 -39.64 -4.44 29.61
N ASP A 1021 -40.89 -4.84 29.36
CA ASP A 1021 -41.20 -6.06 28.62
C ASP A 1021 -41.14 -5.78 27.11
N PHE A 1022 -40.04 -6.19 26.48
CA PHE A 1022 -39.84 -6.06 25.04
C PHE A 1022 -40.60 -7.10 24.19
N SER A 1023 -41.37 -8.00 24.82
CA SER A 1023 -42.25 -8.94 24.11
C SER A 1023 -43.58 -8.31 23.70
N GLN A 1024 -43.98 -7.20 24.33
CA GLN A 1024 -45.13 -6.40 23.94
C GLN A 1024 -44.69 -5.33 22.94
N LYS A 1025 -45.36 -5.32 21.77
CA LYS A 1025 -45.02 -4.45 20.63
C LYS A 1025 -45.23 -2.98 20.93
#